data_AF-A0A935P3Y0-F1
#
_entry.id   AF-A0A935P3Y0-F1
#
_cell.length_a   1.000
_cell.length_b   1.000
_cell.length_c   1.000
_cell.angle_alpha   90.00
_cell.angle_beta   90.00
_cell.angle_gamma   90.00
#
_symmetry.space_group_name_H-M   'P 1'
#
loop_
_entity.id
_entity.type
_entity.pdbx_description
1 polymer ?
#
loop_
_entity_poly.entity_id
_entity_poly.type
_entity_poly.pdbx_seq_one_letter_code
_entity_poly.pdbx_strand_id
1 'polypeptide(L)'
;MKLWAAVVLAPLTIAACSDAPPGRTYYERNIQPILLQTCAGNTSGCHSANPEDPFSFAAGNFDVTTFENVQKRRDLLQPFGPFSHSLLLIKSVPPGTLSVAYGTGFRPIEVLHAGGPIFEVGSPAYLTLQQWVDNGATLNGLAPPSPARDSEGDCATSVPSGFSAATYLANPTFQEFRSQVQPLLRTCAGAACHGAPQSDFYVTCGDDDTQLAFNFAQAWAFVAEPVDDSQLLRVPLAVKAGGLPHSGGDQLASRSDPKYLALRAWAEKVRRVDFGGIDPGRRFFADHVQPLLLQRGCSFEACHSPSSTNDFKLRTGTQGFFSAVALERNYGLLRDEFMALEMADIRRGRAVAKSILSGSGGIAHRGGAVLETPGKGLSSTPCPPFVPATATAFCIVQEWARIERQALLAAGEVTPMEQGNTAKIVYVDRPATHLAGRLEFDTYQPGADLRVATATFGVGQAIDTVGASSSLLGNCAGAVVASADVQAPSVHRDGKTVAFAMRTSAADPLGIWTVDLDTLACSRVTPAAPDQAGQKIHNFDPAWSPDGNSIVFASTRGKPGVGPTRTRKLFLPQSDLWRMRGDGSGVEQVTFLTNSEVRPAFMREGRITMTTEKISGDFYQLSGRRLNWDRTDYHPLLAQRAESIYADPTSLDQRRPSVGFSQATDIREDANGNFAIILSDAGVRGAAGTLAIFNRSIGPVERGRSDEGYLVSMHIVDPAATGRAGPTSGAYRAPFGMPDGTIMASYTGFAGDLRNPGALNWDIVAVHPRTGARQTLISGPGAQVDAVLALKHPARKMYENRRQLVFGGTVNPALGQRASVYMPDAPMVFTLLNANLRRGRPVGAFAKATQLAIYRENPAPAGTSSGGGPGGIFQSRDLLGRAGLAKDGSVRVEAPAGAGVILELQDSSGNPLITMGEEHQLGPGEVISLGIRRELFNAVCGGCHGSVSGNELDVVVTPDALTGASESLSKTSSPVQIAP
;
A
#
# COMPACT_ATOMS: atom_id res chain seq x y z
N MET A 1 -4.23 -77.25 62.63
CA MET A 1 -4.22 -75.83 63.06
C MET A 1 -3.92 -74.97 61.85
N LYS A 2 -4.91 -74.18 61.38
CA LYS A 2 -4.78 -73.21 60.29
C LYS A 2 -4.35 -71.88 60.91
N LEU A 3 -3.22 -71.30 60.52
CA LEU A 3 -2.86 -69.92 60.82
C LEU A 3 -2.88 -69.10 59.53
N TRP A 4 -3.68 -68.04 59.55
CA TRP A 4 -3.86 -67.06 58.48
C TRP A 4 -2.83 -65.94 58.61
N ALA A 5 -2.26 -65.52 57.48
CA ALA A 5 -1.44 -64.33 57.34
C ALA A 5 -2.33 -63.09 57.16
N ALA A 6 -2.05 -62.03 57.92
CA ALA A 6 -2.65 -60.71 57.76
C ALA A 6 -1.66 -59.78 57.03
N VAL A 7 -2.10 -59.22 55.91
CA VAL A 7 -1.44 -58.17 55.14
C VAL A 7 -1.83 -56.82 55.75
N VAL A 8 -0.84 -56.00 56.12
CA VAL A 8 -1.03 -54.62 56.59
C VAL A 8 -0.83 -53.67 55.42
N LEU A 9 -1.89 -52.94 55.04
CA LEU A 9 -1.81 -51.78 54.14
C LEU A 9 -1.27 -50.57 54.92
N ALA A 10 -0.23 -49.92 54.40
CA ALA A 10 0.20 -48.59 54.81
C ALA A 10 -0.43 -47.52 53.89
N PRO A 11 -0.99 -46.41 54.41
CA PRO A 11 -1.49 -45.33 53.58
C PRO A 11 -0.34 -44.42 53.13
N LEU A 12 -0.26 -44.15 51.82
CA LEU A 12 0.57 -43.08 51.28
C LEU A 12 -0.01 -41.72 51.73
N THR A 13 0.78 -40.95 52.46
CA THR A 13 0.51 -39.54 52.73
C THR A 13 0.73 -38.72 51.45
N ILE A 14 -0.35 -38.12 50.96
CA ILE A 14 -0.32 -37.09 49.92
C ILE A 14 0.37 -35.86 50.52
N ALA A 15 1.57 -35.52 50.01
CA ALA A 15 2.21 -34.26 50.32
C ALA A 15 1.34 -33.12 49.76
N ALA A 16 0.66 -32.41 50.65
CA ALA A 16 -0.11 -31.22 50.33
C ALA A 16 0.83 -30.14 49.75
N CYS A 17 0.42 -29.57 48.62
CA CYS A 17 0.98 -28.35 48.05
C CYS A 17 1.05 -27.27 49.13
N SER A 18 2.19 -26.58 49.25
CA SER A 18 2.29 -25.37 50.06
C SER A 18 1.27 -24.35 49.57
N ASP A 19 0.41 -23.86 50.47
CA ASP A 19 -0.53 -22.79 50.19
C ASP A 19 0.18 -21.53 49.64
N ALA A 20 -0.42 -20.94 48.61
CA ALA A 20 0.11 -19.76 47.93
C ALA A 20 0.11 -18.52 48.86
N PRO A 21 1.12 -17.65 48.78
CA PRO A 21 1.06 -16.33 49.40
C PRO A 21 -0.18 -15.57 48.88
N PRO A 22 -0.98 -14.92 49.74
CA PRO A 22 -2.16 -14.18 49.31
C PRO A 22 -1.78 -13.06 48.31
N GLY A 23 -2.55 -12.94 47.23
CA GLY A 23 -2.57 -11.74 46.38
C GLY A 23 -1.69 -11.72 45.13
N ARG A 24 -0.97 -12.80 44.76
CA ARG A 24 -0.24 -12.88 43.48
C ARG A 24 -0.81 -13.94 42.54
N THR A 25 -0.89 -13.61 41.25
CA THR A 25 -1.36 -14.45 40.14
C THR A 25 -0.29 -15.44 39.68
N TYR A 26 -0.65 -16.40 38.81
CA TYR A 26 0.35 -17.30 38.21
C TYR A 26 1.39 -16.52 37.40
N TYR A 27 0.93 -15.53 36.63
CA TYR A 27 1.80 -14.67 35.84
C TYR A 27 2.84 -13.94 36.69
N GLU A 28 2.42 -13.25 37.76
CA GLU A 28 3.33 -12.47 38.62
C GLU A 28 4.39 -13.33 39.32
N ARG A 29 4.07 -14.60 39.60
CA ARG A 29 5.00 -15.53 40.25
C ARG A 29 5.97 -16.18 39.28
N ASN A 30 5.47 -16.63 38.13
CA ASN A 30 6.20 -17.57 37.27
C ASN A 30 6.66 -16.97 35.94
N ILE A 31 5.99 -15.92 35.45
CA ILE A 31 6.21 -15.39 34.10
C ILE A 31 6.87 -14.03 34.14
N GLN A 32 6.30 -13.10 34.91
CA GLN A 32 6.81 -11.73 35.01
C GLN A 32 8.28 -11.66 35.44
N PRO A 33 8.78 -12.46 36.42
CA PRO A 33 10.19 -12.42 36.78
C PRO A 33 11.13 -12.81 35.63
N ILE A 34 10.73 -13.80 34.81
CA ILE A 34 11.49 -14.22 33.63
C ILE A 34 11.57 -13.04 32.65
N LEU A 35 10.42 -12.50 32.24
CA LEU A 35 10.36 -11.42 31.27
C LEU A 35 11.10 -10.15 31.75
N LEU A 36 10.95 -9.78 33.01
CA LEU A 36 11.64 -8.62 33.57
C LEU A 36 13.14 -8.81 33.60
N GLN A 37 13.64 -9.97 34.02
CA GLN A 37 15.08 -10.21 34.13
C GLN A 37 15.76 -10.29 32.76
N THR A 38 15.10 -10.93 31.78
CA THR A 38 15.74 -11.29 30.51
C THR A 38 15.41 -10.32 29.37
N CYS A 39 14.25 -9.68 29.40
CA CYS A 39 13.77 -8.85 28.28
C CYS A 39 13.68 -7.34 28.61
N ALA A 40 13.32 -6.96 29.83
CA ALA A 40 13.26 -5.56 30.25
C ALA A 40 14.49 -5.10 31.04
N GLY A 41 15.16 -6.00 31.75
CA GLY A 41 16.26 -5.71 32.65
C GLY A 41 17.63 -5.92 32.02
N ASN A 42 18.60 -6.34 32.83
CA ASN A 42 20.04 -6.26 32.58
C ASN A 42 20.57 -6.93 31.30
N THR A 43 19.80 -7.79 30.64
CA THR A 43 20.27 -8.55 29.47
C THR A 43 20.06 -7.79 28.16
N SER A 44 19.01 -6.95 28.04
CA SER A 44 18.73 -6.19 26.81
C SER A 44 18.19 -4.77 27.02
N GLY A 45 17.37 -4.53 28.06
CA GLY A 45 16.74 -3.23 28.30
C GLY A 45 15.69 -2.79 27.25
N CYS A 46 15.30 -3.67 26.32
CA CYS A 46 14.57 -3.27 25.11
C CYS A 46 13.03 -3.23 25.27
N HIS A 47 12.48 -4.07 26.15
CA HIS A 47 11.02 -4.29 26.25
C HIS A 47 10.39 -3.60 27.47
N SER A 48 10.82 -2.38 27.76
CA SER A 48 10.24 -1.52 28.79
C SER A 48 10.08 -0.12 28.23
N ALA A 49 8.88 0.45 28.31
CA ALA A 49 8.69 1.86 28.01
C ALA A 49 9.37 2.73 29.06
N ASN A 50 9.96 3.84 28.63
CA ASN A 50 10.44 4.88 29.52
C ASN A 50 9.25 5.76 29.95
N PRO A 51 8.96 5.93 31.25
CA PRO A 51 7.88 6.81 31.72
C PRO A 51 8.01 8.27 31.28
N GLU A 52 9.24 8.73 30.98
CA GLU A 52 9.52 10.09 30.49
C GLU A 52 9.35 10.23 28.97
N ASP A 53 9.18 9.13 28.24
CA ASP A 53 8.92 9.20 26.80
C ASP A 53 7.43 9.51 26.54
N PRO A 54 7.12 10.67 25.91
CA PRO A 54 5.74 11.06 25.64
C PRO A 54 5.00 10.13 24.67
N PHE A 55 5.70 9.22 23.98
CA PHE A 55 5.10 8.24 23.09
C PHE A 55 5.05 6.82 23.69
N SER A 56 5.57 6.62 24.90
CA SER A 56 5.64 5.30 25.56
C SER A 56 6.23 4.21 24.64
N PHE A 57 7.33 4.49 23.94
CA PHE A 57 7.97 3.55 23.04
C PHE A 57 8.65 2.41 23.82
N ALA A 58 8.47 1.19 23.32
CA ALA A 58 9.30 0.03 23.66
C ALA A 58 9.69 -0.69 22.37
N ALA A 59 10.89 -1.27 22.32
CA ALA A 59 11.38 -1.94 21.12
C ALA A 59 10.44 -3.09 20.70
N GLY A 60 10.22 -3.23 19.39
CA GLY A 60 9.28 -4.21 18.85
C GLY A 60 7.81 -3.93 19.17
N ASN A 61 7.51 -2.74 19.73
CA ASN A 61 6.21 -2.37 20.26
C ASN A 61 5.65 -3.38 21.28
N PHE A 62 6.52 -3.86 22.17
CA PHE A 62 6.21 -4.90 23.14
C PHE A 62 6.84 -4.53 24.48
N ASP A 63 5.99 -4.22 25.45
CA ASP A 63 6.37 -3.93 26.83
C ASP A 63 6.01 -5.12 27.71
N VAL A 64 6.97 -5.60 28.49
CA VAL A 64 6.81 -6.80 29.33
C VAL A 64 6.71 -6.52 30.82
N THR A 65 6.57 -5.24 31.20
CA THR A 65 6.63 -4.82 32.61
C THR A 65 5.38 -5.22 33.39
N THR A 66 4.23 -5.35 32.72
CA THR A 66 2.95 -5.74 33.31
C THR A 66 2.23 -6.79 32.47
N PHE A 67 1.29 -7.51 33.08
CA PHE A 67 0.45 -8.46 32.36
C PHE A 67 -0.34 -7.74 31.26
N GLU A 68 -0.96 -6.61 31.58
CA GLU A 68 -1.80 -5.83 30.68
C GLU A 68 -1.03 -5.39 29.44
N ASN A 69 0.21 -4.92 29.59
CA ASN A 69 1.07 -4.53 28.47
C ASN A 69 1.45 -5.73 27.59
N VAL A 70 1.76 -6.88 28.19
CA VAL A 70 2.01 -8.12 27.43
C VAL A 70 0.77 -8.55 26.64
N GLN A 71 -0.41 -8.44 27.25
CA GLN A 71 -1.67 -8.84 26.61
C GLN A 71 -2.09 -7.92 25.46
N LYS A 72 -1.55 -6.70 25.36
CA LYS A 72 -1.75 -5.85 24.18
C LYS A 72 -1.23 -6.51 22.89
N ARG A 73 -0.25 -7.40 22.98
CA ARG A 73 0.40 -8.07 21.84
C ARG A 73 0.09 -9.57 21.77
N ARG A 74 -1.20 -9.92 21.77
CA ARG A 74 -1.67 -11.31 21.62
C ARG A 74 -1.08 -12.01 20.38
N ASP A 75 -0.86 -11.25 19.31
CA ASP A 75 -0.21 -11.69 18.06
C ASP A 75 1.20 -12.28 18.26
N LEU A 76 1.88 -11.94 19.37
CA LEU A 76 3.19 -12.47 19.71
C LEU A 76 3.12 -13.73 20.59
N LEU A 77 1.98 -13.97 21.23
CA LEU A 77 1.83 -14.97 22.30
C LEU A 77 1.24 -16.28 21.80
N GLN A 78 0.64 -16.30 20.61
CA GLN A 78 -0.03 -17.48 20.07
C GLN A 78 0.74 -18.06 18.87
N PRO A 79 0.74 -19.39 18.68
CA PRO A 79 1.10 -19.99 17.40
C PRO A 79 0.18 -19.47 16.29
N PHE A 80 0.71 -19.25 15.09
CA PHE A 80 -0.05 -18.69 13.97
C PHE A 80 0.28 -19.38 12.65
N GLY A 81 -0.75 -19.73 11.89
CA GLY A 81 -0.63 -20.35 10.56
C GLY A 81 0.25 -21.62 10.56
N PRO A 82 1.40 -21.61 9.87
CA PRO A 82 2.28 -22.78 9.78
C PRO A 82 3.20 -22.95 11.00
N PHE A 83 3.33 -21.93 11.86
CA PHE A 83 4.23 -21.94 12.99
C PHE A 83 3.56 -22.59 14.21
N SER A 84 4.18 -23.65 14.74
CA SER A 84 3.73 -24.35 15.95
C SER A 84 4.16 -23.68 17.26
N HIS A 85 5.00 -22.65 17.18
CA HIS A 85 5.52 -21.90 18.33
C HIS A 85 5.10 -20.43 18.20
N SER A 86 4.91 -19.74 19.32
CA SER A 86 4.61 -18.31 19.32
C SER A 86 5.82 -17.48 18.87
N LEU A 87 5.57 -16.28 18.32
CA LEU A 87 6.64 -15.40 17.86
C LEU A 87 7.56 -14.96 19.02
N LEU A 88 7.01 -14.81 20.23
CA LEU A 88 7.79 -14.57 21.44
C LEU A 88 8.89 -15.62 21.62
N LEU A 89 8.53 -16.90 21.56
CA LEU A 89 9.49 -17.99 21.73
C LEU A 89 10.48 -18.06 20.57
N ILE A 90 9.99 -17.94 19.34
CA ILE A 90 10.82 -17.97 18.12
C ILE A 90 11.91 -16.90 18.15
N LYS A 91 11.58 -15.66 18.53
CA LYS A 91 12.55 -14.57 18.61
C LYS A 91 13.44 -14.63 19.84
N SER A 92 13.11 -15.47 20.83
CA SER A 92 13.87 -15.54 22.08
C SER A 92 15.01 -16.57 22.05
N VAL A 93 15.11 -17.41 21.01
CA VAL A 93 16.12 -18.47 20.89
C VAL A 93 17.04 -18.25 19.68
N PRO A 94 18.21 -18.93 19.59
CA PRO A 94 19.08 -18.81 18.43
C PRO A 94 18.37 -19.19 17.12
N PRO A 95 18.55 -18.42 16.03
CA PRO A 95 18.00 -18.77 14.72
C PRO A 95 18.43 -20.18 14.28
N GLY A 96 17.48 -20.95 13.76
CA GLY A 96 17.69 -22.31 13.27
C GLY A 96 17.49 -23.42 14.30
N THR A 97 17.26 -23.12 15.59
CA THR A 97 17.00 -24.16 16.61
C THR A 97 15.58 -24.71 16.58
N LEU A 98 14.62 -23.91 16.10
CA LEU A 98 13.23 -24.31 15.88
C LEU A 98 12.97 -24.53 14.39
N SER A 99 11.92 -25.29 14.08
CA SER A 99 11.56 -25.61 12.71
C SER A 99 10.08 -25.38 12.42
N VAL A 100 9.78 -25.06 11.16
CA VAL A 100 8.43 -24.95 10.60
C VAL A 100 8.19 -26.11 9.63
N ALA A 101 7.00 -26.71 9.68
CA ALA A 101 6.63 -27.75 8.72
C ALA A 101 6.32 -27.13 7.34
N TYR A 102 6.77 -27.78 6.27
CA TYR A 102 6.42 -27.42 4.89
C TYR A 102 6.46 -28.66 3.98
N GLY A 103 5.32 -29.00 3.40
CA GLY A 103 5.14 -30.29 2.72
C GLY A 103 5.36 -31.44 3.69
N THR A 104 6.17 -32.43 3.29
CA THR A 104 6.50 -33.61 4.11
C THR A 104 7.71 -33.41 5.01
N GLY A 105 8.33 -32.22 5.00
CA GLY A 105 9.58 -31.94 5.71
C GLY A 105 9.49 -30.77 6.68
N PHE A 106 10.60 -30.58 7.41
CA PHE A 106 10.80 -29.46 8.31
C PHE A 106 11.87 -28.51 7.76
N ARG A 107 11.67 -27.21 7.96
CA ARG A 107 12.61 -26.16 7.59
C ARG A 107 13.04 -25.38 8.82
N PRO A 108 14.33 -25.05 9.00
CA PRO A 108 14.78 -24.24 10.13
C PRO A 108 14.17 -22.84 10.06
N ILE A 109 13.71 -22.33 11.21
CA ILE A 109 13.21 -20.96 11.36
C ILE A 109 14.41 -20.05 11.64
N GLU A 110 14.71 -19.14 10.72
CA GLU A 110 15.88 -18.25 10.74
C GLU A 110 15.48 -16.79 11.02
N VAL A 111 14.55 -16.60 11.96
CA VAL A 111 14.03 -15.28 12.33
C VAL A 111 14.98 -14.61 13.29
N LEU A 112 15.45 -13.41 12.94
CA LEU A 112 16.40 -12.67 13.76
C LEU A 112 15.69 -11.86 14.85
N HIS A 113 16.40 -11.69 15.97
CA HIS A 113 16.05 -10.81 17.08
C HIS A 113 17.14 -9.76 17.27
N ALA A 114 16.75 -8.48 17.37
CA ALA A 114 17.70 -7.37 17.42
C ALA A 114 18.58 -7.43 18.68
N GLY A 115 18.04 -7.88 19.81
CA GLY A 115 18.78 -8.09 21.05
C GLY A 115 19.58 -9.40 21.09
N GLY A 116 19.63 -10.18 20.00
CA GLY A 116 20.23 -11.51 19.98
C GLY A 116 19.37 -12.57 20.69
N PRO A 117 19.84 -13.83 20.74
CA PRO A 117 19.16 -14.91 21.44
C PRO A 117 19.23 -14.72 22.96
N ILE A 118 18.13 -15.07 23.65
CA ILE A 118 17.95 -14.86 25.09
C ILE A 118 17.92 -16.18 25.86
N PHE A 119 17.30 -17.22 25.29
CA PHE A 119 17.13 -18.52 25.90
C PHE A 119 17.76 -19.64 25.07
N GLU A 120 18.20 -20.68 25.75
CA GLU A 120 18.41 -22.00 25.15
C GLU A 120 17.08 -22.77 25.13
N VAL A 121 16.83 -23.47 24.01
CA VAL A 121 15.65 -24.34 23.86
C VAL A 121 15.71 -25.44 24.93
N GLY A 122 14.63 -25.60 25.68
CA GLY A 122 14.53 -26.58 26.77
C GLY A 122 15.06 -26.11 28.12
N SER A 123 15.59 -24.88 28.23
CA SER A 123 15.92 -24.30 29.54
C SER A 123 14.66 -24.16 30.43
N PRO A 124 14.79 -24.14 31.77
CA PRO A 124 13.64 -24.01 32.66
C PRO A 124 12.79 -22.76 32.37
N ALA A 125 13.43 -21.63 32.06
CA ALA A 125 12.74 -20.40 31.68
C ALA A 125 11.97 -20.56 30.36
N TYR A 126 12.59 -21.16 29.34
CA TYR A 126 11.95 -21.45 28.06
C TYR A 126 10.72 -22.35 28.23
N LEU A 127 10.85 -23.46 28.97
CA LEU A 127 9.75 -24.41 29.17
C LEU A 127 8.59 -23.79 29.97
N THR A 128 8.89 -22.93 30.94
CA THR A 128 7.87 -22.22 31.72
C THR A 128 7.09 -21.25 30.82
N LEU A 129 7.78 -20.51 29.95
CA LEU A 129 7.12 -19.62 28.98
C LEU A 129 6.33 -20.40 27.94
N GLN A 130 6.88 -21.49 27.40
CA GLN A 130 6.20 -22.40 26.46
C GLN A 130 4.89 -22.91 27.04
N GLN A 131 4.92 -23.48 28.24
CA GLN A 131 3.72 -23.98 28.90
C GLN A 131 2.68 -22.88 29.12
N TRP A 132 3.11 -21.68 29.48
CA TRP A 132 2.21 -20.55 29.68
C TRP A 132 1.55 -20.09 28.38
N VAL A 133 2.30 -19.97 27.28
CA VAL A 133 1.72 -19.59 25.98
C VAL A 133 0.82 -20.69 25.41
N ASP A 134 1.18 -21.97 25.58
CA ASP A 134 0.36 -23.11 25.18
C ASP A 134 -0.96 -23.15 25.96
N ASN A 135 -0.95 -22.69 27.21
CA ASN A 135 -2.14 -22.48 28.04
C ASN A 135 -2.85 -21.14 27.77
N GLY A 136 -2.63 -20.52 26.61
CA GLY A 136 -3.32 -19.31 26.17
C GLY A 136 -2.83 -18.02 26.81
N ALA A 137 -1.64 -18.03 27.42
CA ALA A 137 -1.00 -16.87 28.05
C ALA A 137 -1.90 -16.15 29.07
N THR A 138 -2.66 -16.93 29.86
CA THR A 138 -3.65 -16.43 30.80
C THR A 138 -3.03 -15.98 32.12
N LEU A 139 -3.72 -15.11 32.85
CA LEU A 139 -3.26 -14.59 34.15
C LEU A 139 -3.09 -15.71 35.19
N ASN A 140 -3.95 -16.74 35.11
CA ASN A 140 -3.97 -17.91 36.00
C ASN A 140 -3.17 -19.11 35.46
N GLY A 141 -2.63 -19.03 34.23
CA GLY A 141 -1.84 -20.11 33.61
C GLY A 141 -2.66 -21.34 33.18
N LEU A 142 -4.00 -21.24 33.19
CA LEU A 142 -4.90 -22.30 32.77
C LEU A 142 -5.35 -22.09 31.34
N ALA A 143 -5.41 -23.18 30.56
CA ALA A 143 -5.90 -23.15 29.20
C ALA A 143 -7.40 -22.74 29.15
N PRO A 144 -7.80 -21.83 28.25
CA PRO A 144 -9.20 -21.48 28.07
C PRO A 144 -9.97 -22.65 27.43
N PRO A 145 -11.26 -22.84 27.76
CA PRO A 145 -12.09 -23.84 27.10
C PRO A 145 -12.34 -23.45 25.62
N SER A 146 -12.36 -24.45 24.73
CA SER A 146 -12.58 -24.29 23.28
C SER A 146 -13.83 -25.04 22.79
N PRO A 147 -15.05 -24.70 23.24
CA PRO A 147 -16.26 -25.33 22.75
C PRO A 147 -16.49 -25.01 21.27
N ALA A 148 -17.20 -25.90 20.56
CA ALA A 148 -17.68 -25.62 19.21
C ALA A 148 -18.52 -24.34 19.22
N ARG A 149 -18.32 -23.51 18.19
CA ARG A 149 -19.08 -22.29 17.97
C ARG A 149 -19.81 -22.37 16.64
N ASP A 150 -21.06 -21.93 16.63
CA ASP A 150 -21.78 -21.74 15.38
C ASP A 150 -21.20 -20.53 14.64
N SER A 151 -21.30 -20.54 13.30
CA SER A 151 -20.85 -19.40 12.51
C SER A 151 -21.83 -18.23 12.67
N GLU A 152 -21.32 -17.07 13.04
CA GLU A 152 -22.09 -15.83 13.21
C GLU A 152 -21.88 -14.86 12.03
N GLY A 153 -22.84 -13.95 11.82
CA GLY A 153 -22.78 -12.87 10.83
C GLY A 153 -23.47 -13.18 9.49
N ASP A 154 -23.57 -12.14 8.65
CA ASP A 154 -24.23 -12.23 7.34
C ASP A 154 -23.56 -13.26 6.42
N CYS A 155 -24.37 -13.94 5.62
CA CYS A 155 -23.86 -14.82 4.58
C CYS A 155 -23.26 -14.03 3.42
N ALA A 156 -22.07 -14.45 2.97
CA ALA A 156 -21.52 -13.99 1.70
C ALA A 156 -22.02 -14.81 0.52
N THR A 157 -22.38 -14.12 -0.56
CA THR A 157 -22.80 -14.69 -1.84
C THR A 157 -21.89 -14.29 -3.00
N SER A 158 -20.85 -13.51 -2.71
CA SER A 158 -19.98 -12.92 -3.74
C SER A 158 -18.95 -13.93 -4.24
N VAL A 159 -18.91 -14.16 -5.55
CA VAL A 159 -17.86 -14.92 -6.21
C VAL A 159 -16.91 -13.93 -6.92
N PRO A 160 -15.57 -14.12 -6.87
CA PRO A 160 -14.63 -13.25 -7.55
C PRO A 160 -14.93 -13.10 -9.04
N SER A 161 -14.87 -11.87 -9.56
CA SER A 161 -15.04 -11.58 -10.99
C SER A 161 -14.01 -12.34 -11.84
N GLY A 162 -14.48 -13.04 -12.87
CA GLY A 162 -13.64 -13.85 -13.76
C GLY A 162 -13.48 -15.32 -13.34
N PHE A 163 -14.11 -15.75 -12.24
CA PHE A 163 -14.21 -17.17 -11.91
C PHE A 163 -15.00 -17.93 -13.00
N SER A 164 -14.41 -19.01 -13.51
CA SER A 164 -15.07 -19.89 -14.49
C SER A 164 -15.61 -21.13 -13.80
N ALA A 165 -16.94 -21.24 -13.71
CA ALA A 165 -17.61 -22.37 -13.07
C ALA A 165 -17.54 -23.66 -13.91
N ALA A 166 -17.42 -23.55 -15.24
CA ALA A 166 -17.62 -24.65 -16.17
C ALA A 166 -16.74 -25.88 -15.88
N THR A 167 -15.45 -25.67 -15.59
CA THR A 167 -14.51 -26.77 -15.30
C THR A 167 -14.86 -27.53 -14.03
N TYR A 168 -15.40 -26.86 -13.02
CA TYR A 168 -15.75 -27.47 -11.74
C TYR A 168 -17.11 -28.18 -11.81
N LEU A 169 -18.08 -27.59 -12.51
CA LEU A 169 -19.38 -28.22 -12.77
C LEU A 169 -19.24 -29.53 -13.57
N ALA A 170 -18.26 -29.60 -14.48
CA ALA A 170 -17.96 -30.79 -15.26
C ALA A 170 -17.17 -31.87 -14.50
N ASN A 171 -16.71 -31.59 -13.27
CA ASN A 171 -15.92 -32.55 -12.51
C ASN A 171 -16.79 -33.77 -12.10
N PRO A 172 -16.35 -35.02 -12.30
CA PRO A 172 -17.13 -36.22 -11.96
C PRO A 172 -17.54 -36.31 -10.48
N THR A 173 -16.83 -35.65 -9.58
CA THR A 173 -17.10 -35.65 -8.13
C THR A 173 -17.99 -34.49 -7.69
N PHE A 174 -18.42 -33.59 -8.60
CA PHE A 174 -19.17 -32.39 -8.26
C PHE A 174 -20.54 -32.70 -7.62
N GLN A 175 -21.26 -33.70 -8.11
CA GLN A 175 -22.56 -34.09 -7.54
C GLN A 175 -22.42 -34.69 -6.13
N GLU A 176 -21.33 -35.42 -5.88
CA GLU A 176 -21.01 -35.93 -4.55
C GLU A 176 -20.68 -34.77 -3.60
N PHE A 177 -19.86 -33.80 -4.03
CA PHE A 177 -19.60 -32.58 -3.26
C PHE A 177 -20.90 -31.85 -2.91
N ARG A 178 -21.77 -31.61 -3.90
CA ARG A 178 -23.03 -30.90 -3.72
C ARG A 178 -23.93 -31.56 -2.67
N SER A 179 -23.99 -32.89 -2.67
CA SER A 179 -24.88 -33.64 -1.77
C SER A 179 -24.27 -33.93 -0.40
N GLN A 180 -22.96 -34.13 -0.30
CA GLN A 180 -22.31 -34.63 0.92
C GLN A 180 -21.41 -33.61 1.62
N VAL A 181 -20.79 -32.68 0.88
CA VAL A 181 -19.80 -31.74 1.41
C VAL A 181 -20.34 -30.34 1.59
N GLN A 182 -21.06 -29.80 0.59
CA GLN A 182 -21.64 -28.45 0.65
C GLN A 182 -22.52 -28.21 1.90
N PRO A 183 -23.36 -29.15 2.37
CA PRO A 183 -24.17 -28.93 3.58
C PRO A 183 -23.33 -28.65 4.83
N LEU A 184 -22.12 -29.23 4.93
CA LEU A 184 -21.17 -28.96 6.02
C LEU A 184 -20.52 -27.58 5.88
N LEU A 185 -20.12 -27.20 4.66
CA LEU A 185 -19.47 -25.89 4.45
C LEU A 185 -20.43 -24.73 4.72
N ARG A 186 -21.72 -24.92 4.47
CA ARG A 186 -22.75 -23.91 4.71
C ARG A 186 -22.81 -23.44 6.15
N THR A 187 -22.57 -24.33 7.13
CA THR A 187 -22.57 -23.96 8.56
C THR A 187 -21.33 -23.16 8.98
N CYS A 188 -20.33 -23.06 8.08
CA CYS A 188 -19.07 -22.37 8.32
C CYS A 188 -18.99 -21.00 7.59
N ALA A 189 -19.95 -20.69 6.72
CA ALA A 189 -19.89 -19.61 5.72
C ALA A 189 -20.36 -18.22 6.23
N GLY A 190 -20.52 -18.03 7.54
CA GLY A 190 -20.84 -16.73 8.13
C GLY A 190 -19.63 -15.79 8.10
N ALA A 191 -19.89 -14.47 8.10
CA ALA A 191 -18.86 -13.43 7.99
C ALA A 191 -17.82 -13.44 9.13
N ALA A 192 -18.16 -14.00 10.30
CA ALA A 192 -17.20 -14.18 11.40
C ALA A 192 -16.25 -15.38 11.20
N CYS A 193 -16.51 -16.24 10.21
CA CYS A 193 -15.72 -17.44 9.91
C CYS A 193 -15.23 -17.42 8.45
N HIS A 194 -15.85 -18.21 7.57
CA HIS A 194 -15.41 -18.42 6.19
C HIS A 194 -16.20 -17.62 5.14
N GLY A 195 -17.18 -16.82 5.57
CA GLY A 195 -17.91 -15.88 4.70
C GLY A 195 -17.16 -14.59 4.39
N ALA A 196 -15.94 -14.42 4.88
CA ALA A 196 -15.15 -13.22 4.65
C ALA A 196 -14.15 -13.44 3.50
N PRO A 197 -14.10 -12.60 2.44
CA PRO A 197 -13.18 -12.77 1.31
C PRO A 197 -11.69 -12.77 1.69
N GLN A 198 -11.36 -12.20 2.86
CA GLN A 198 -10.04 -12.24 3.46
C GLN A 198 -9.73 -13.55 4.21
N SER A 199 -10.66 -14.48 4.34
CA SER A 199 -10.38 -15.82 4.87
C SER A 199 -9.51 -16.60 3.89
N ASP A 200 -8.55 -17.38 4.40
CA ASP A 200 -7.74 -18.29 3.58
C ASP A 200 -8.63 -19.35 2.90
N PHE A 201 -9.69 -19.77 3.59
CA PHE A 201 -10.74 -20.65 3.08
C PHE A 201 -12.04 -19.86 2.97
N TYR A 202 -12.19 -19.03 1.94
CA TYR A 202 -13.44 -18.28 1.69
C TYR A 202 -14.45 -19.17 0.96
N VAL A 203 -15.67 -19.27 1.48
CA VAL A 203 -16.82 -19.98 0.85
C VAL A 203 -18.08 -19.13 0.95
N THR A 204 -19.01 -19.33 0.01
CA THR A 204 -20.33 -18.67 0.02
C THR A 204 -21.39 -19.58 0.62
N CYS A 205 -22.54 -19.02 1.04
CA CYS A 205 -23.68 -19.85 1.49
C CYS A 205 -24.73 -20.11 0.41
N GLY A 206 -24.59 -19.51 -0.79
CA GLY A 206 -25.59 -19.65 -1.84
C GLY A 206 -25.56 -20.99 -2.55
N ASP A 207 -26.68 -21.30 -3.20
CA ASP A 207 -26.98 -22.61 -3.77
C ASP A 207 -27.07 -22.61 -5.31
N ASP A 208 -26.73 -21.48 -5.97
CA ASP A 208 -26.61 -21.45 -7.44
C ASP A 208 -25.33 -22.12 -7.94
N ASP A 209 -25.35 -22.55 -9.20
CA ASP A 209 -24.25 -23.33 -9.80
C ASP A 209 -22.90 -22.59 -9.76
N THR A 210 -22.88 -21.26 -9.84
CA THR A 210 -21.63 -20.49 -9.80
C THR A 210 -21.04 -20.51 -8.40
N GLN A 211 -21.89 -20.30 -7.39
CA GLN A 211 -21.50 -20.36 -5.98
C GLN A 211 -21.09 -21.77 -5.55
N LEU A 212 -21.83 -22.80 -5.99
CA LEU A 212 -21.49 -24.20 -5.70
C LEU A 212 -20.17 -24.62 -6.37
N ALA A 213 -19.96 -24.24 -7.64
CA ALA A 213 -18.69 -24.46 -8.34
C ALA A 213 -17.53 -23.74 -7.65
N PHE A 214 -17.76 -22.52 -7.16
CA PHE A 214 -16.78 -21.78 -6.38
C PHE A 214 -16.43 -22.52 -5.09
N ASN A 215 -17.42 -22.91 -4.29
CA ASN A 215 -17.17 -23.67 -3.05
C ASN A 215 -16.47 -25.02 -3.32
N PHE A 216 -16.81 -25.69 -4.42
CA PHE A 216 -16.12 -26.91 -4.85
C PHE A 216 -14.62 -26.64 -5.10
N ALA A 217 -14.31 -25.61 -5.88
CA ALA A 217 -12.93 -25.22 -6.19
C ALA A 217 -12.15 -24.90 -4.91
N GLN A 218 -12.79 -24.17 -4.00
CA GLN A 218 -12.21 -23.78 -2.71
C GLN A 218 -11.94 -25.00 -1.83
N ALA A 219 -12.90 -25.93 -1.69
CA ALA A 219 -12.71 -27.15 -0.91
C ALA A 219 -11.65 -28.07 -1.53
N TRP A 220 -11.64 -28.20 -2.85
CA TRP A 220 -10.69 -29.06 -3.57
C TRP A 220 -9.24 -28.58 -3.37
N ALA A 221 -9.02 -27.26 -3.34
CA ALA A 221 -7.71 -26.70 -3.08
C ALA A 221 -7.14 -27.05 -1.70
N PHE A 222 -7.98 -27.48 -0.73
CA PHE A 222 -7.59 -27.85 0.64
C PHE A 222 -7.38 -29.36 0.85
N VAL A 223 -7.42 -30.15 -0.23
CA VAL A 223 -7.12 -31.58 -0.24
C VAL A 223 -5.61 -31.81 -0.36
N ALA A 224 -5.06 -32.63 0.54
CA ALA A 224 -3.66 -33.03 0.59
C ALA A 224 -3.44 -34.47 0.11
N GLU A 225 -2.18 -34.86 -0.03
CA GLU A 225 -1.77 -36.25 -0.23
C GLU A 225 -0.63 -36.56 0.77
N PRO A 226 -0.81 -37.53 1.70
CA PRO A 226 -2.00 -38.38 1.89
C PRO A 226 -3.24 -37.59 2.35
N VAL A 227 -4.43 -38.11 2.07
CA VAL A 227 -5.71 -37.39 2.29
C VAL A 227 -5.95 -37.02 3.74
N ASP A 228 -5.50 -37.84 4.70
CA ASP A 228 -5.67 -37.55 6.13
C ASP A 228 -4.92 -36.27 6.58
N ASP A 229 -3.99 -35.75 5.77
CA ASP A 229 -3.33 -34.45 6.00
C ASP A 229 -4.10 -33.25 5.44
N SER A 230 -5.23 -33.49 4.78
CA SER A 230 -6.09 -32.42 4.23
C SER A 230 -6.55 -31.50 5.35
N GLN A 231 -6.35 -30.20 5.18
CA GLN A 231 -6.76 -29.23 6.21
C GLN A 231 -8.29 -29.16 6.36
N LEU A 232 -9.02 -29.49 5.30
CA LEU A 232 -10.47 -29.69 5.36
C LEU A 232 -10.90 -30.78 6.36
N LEU A 233 -10.01 -31.73 6.69
CA LEU A 233 -10.23 -32.76 7.69
C LEU A 233 -9.61 -32.39 9.04
N ARG A 234 -8.38 -31.87 9.06
CA ARG A 234 -7.60 -31.67 10.30
C ARG A 234 -8.00 -30.42 11.08
N VAL A 235 -8.29 -29.30 10.42
CA VAL A 235 -8.64 -28.04 11.11
C VAL A 235 -9.96 -28.14 11.86
N PRO A 236 -11.06 -28.64 11.27
CA PRO A 236 -12.33 -28.76 12.00
C PRO A 236 -12.36 -29.93 13.00
N LEU A 237 -11.39 -30.85 12.97
CA LEU A 237 -11.33 -32.01 13.88
C LEU A 237 -10.91 -31.59 15.29
N ALA A 238 -11.51 -32.23 16.29
CA ALA A 238 -11.16 -32.01 17.68
C ALA A 238 -9.66 -32.24 17.94
N VAL A 239 -9.03 -31.35 18.69
CA VAL A 239 -7.58 -31.43 19.01
C VAL A 239 -7.24 -32.79 19.65
N LYS A 240 -8.10 -33.29 20.56
CA LYS A 240 -7.96 -34.61 21.20
C LYS A 240 -8.01 -35.80 20.22
N ALA A 241 -8.56 -35.60 19.02
CA ALA A 241 -8.64 -36.59 17.96
C ALA A 241 -7.54 -36.41 16.89
N GLY A 242 -6.55 -35.54 17.15
CA GLY A 242 -5.44 -35.24 16.25
C GLY A 242 -5.73 -34.10 15.26
N GLY A 243 -6.77 -33.29 15.52
CA GLY A 243 -7.05 -32.07 14.77
C GLY A 243 -6.22 -30.86 15.23
N LEU A 244 -6.53 -29.67 14.71
CA LEU A 244 -5.78 -28.44 14.92
C LEU A 244 -6.62 -27.34 15.59
N PRO A 245 -5.99 -26.34 16.23
CA PRO A 245 -6.71 -25.17 16.73
C PRO A 245 -7.50 -24.46 15.61
N HIS A 246 -8.76 -24.14 15.89
CA HIS A 246 -9.69 -23.50 14.96
C HIS A 246 -10.55 -22.49 15.73
N SER A 247 -10.72 -21.28 15.17
CA SER A 247 -11.48 -20.20 15.83
C SER A 247 -12.97 -20.54 15.99
N GLY A 248 -13.52 -21.38 15.12
CA GLY A 248 -14.87 -21.94 15.26
C GLY A 248 -14.98 -23.11 16.24
N GLY A 249 -13.89 -23.50 16.92
CA GLY A 249 -13.85 -24.66 17.83
C GLY A 249 -13.90 -26.02 17.10
N ASP A 250 -14.07 -27.09 17.89
CA ASP A 250 -14.07 -28.49 17.45
C ASP A 250 -15.37 -28.85 16.67
N GLN A 251 -15.36 -28.71 15.34
CA GLN A 251 -16.53 -28.95 14.47
C GLN A 251 -16.78 -30.44 14.17
N LEU A 252 -15.75 -31.28 14.26
CA LEU A 252 -15.81 -32.74 14.09
C LEU A 252 -15.26 -33.41 15.35
N ALA A 253 -16.07 -34.24 16.01
CA ALA A 253 -15.71 -34.76 17.34
C ALA A 253 -14.62 -35.84 17.30
N SER A 254 -14.51 -36.59 16.20
CA SER A 254 -13.59 -37.72 16.02
C SER A 254 -13.43 -38.11 14.54
N ARG A 255 -12.47 -38.98 14.22
CA ARG A 255 -12.29 -39.54 12.87
C ARG A 255 -13.39 -40.53 12.44
N SER A 256 -14.25 -40.94 13.38
CA SER A 256 -15.45 -41.76 13.10
C SER A 256 -16.71 -40.92 12.91
N ASP A 257 -16.62 -39.59 13.00
CA ASP A 257 -17.74 -38.70 12.73
C ASP A 257 -18.24 -38.91 11.28
N PRO A 258 -19.55 -39.13 11.04
CA PRO A 258 -20.07 -39.31 9.69
C PRO A 258 -19.69 -38.18 8.73
N LYS A 259 -19.59 -36.94 9.24
CA LYS A 259 -19.18 -35.77 8.44
C LYS A 259 -17.70 -35.85 8.07
N TYR A 260 -16.84 -36.32 8.97
CA TYR A 260 -15.42 -36.57 8.69
C TYR A 260 -15.26 -37.64 7.60
N LEU A 261 -16.00 -38.75 7.71
CA LEU A 261 -15.95 -39.85 6.75
C LEU A 261 -16.43 -39.42 5.36
N ALA A 262 -17.50 -38.61 5.28
CA ALA A 262 -18.01 -38.07 4.02
C ALA A 262 -17.00 -37.14 3.34
N LEU A 263 -16.40 -36.21 4.09
CA LEU A 263 -15.33 -35.34 3.60
C LEU A 263 -14.12 -36.14 3.09
N ARG A 264 -13.70 -37.15 3.86
CA ARG A 264 -12.53 -37.98 3.53
C ARG A 264 -12.76 -38.79 2.26
N ALA A 265 -13.92 -39.43 2.12
CA ALA A 265 -14.27 -40.21 0.94
C ALA A 265 -14.32 -39.36 -0.33
N TRP A 266 -14.87 -38.13 -0.24
CA TRP A 266 -14.84 -37.19 -1.34
C TRP A 266 -13.40 -36.74 -1.69
N ALA A 267 -12.60 -36.42 -0.66
CA ALA A 267 -11.21 -36.00 -0.82
C ALA A 267 -10.32 -37.08 -1.48
N GLU A 268 -10.52 -38.36 -1.16
CA GLU A 268 -9.84 -39.51 -1.79
C GLU A 268 -10.10 -39.60 -3.30
N LYS A 269 -11.29 -39.20 -3.75
CA LYS A 269 -11.67 -39.24 -5.17
C LYS A 269 -11.16 -38.03 -5.94
N VAL A 270 -11.31 -36.84 -5.36
CA VAL A 270 -10.97 -35.58 -6.05
C VAL A 270 -9.45 -35.35 -6.12
N ARG A 271 -8.69 -35.90 -5.15
CA ARG A 271 -7.22 -35.81 -5.00
C ARG A 271 -6.69 -34.38 -4.88
N ARG A 272 -5.39 -34.25 -4.60
CA ARG A 272 -4.71 -32.95 -4.46
C ARG A 272 -4.63 -32.21 -5.81
N VAL A 273 -4.80 -30.89 -5.77
CA VAL A 273 -4.49 -29.98 -6.90
C VAL A 273 -2.98 -29.71 -6.97
N ASP A 274 -2.35 -29.96 -8.13
CA ASP A 274 -0.97 -29.58 -8.39
C ASP A 274 -0.89 -28.12 -8.87
N PHE A 275 -0.32 -27.24 -8.05
CA PHE A 275 -0.11 -25.83 -8.37
C PHE A 275 1.01 -25.61 -9.39
N GLY A 276 2.08 -26.41 -9.33
CA GLY A 276 3.30 -26.20 -10.12
C GLY A 276 3.12 -26.66 -11.57
N GLY A 277 2.44 -27.79 -11.78
CA GLY A 277 2.24 -28.36 -13.10
C GLY A 277 3.53 -28.39 -13.92
N ILE A 278 3.47 -27.83 -15.14
CA ILE A 278 4.63 -27.72 -16.04
C ILE A 278 5.32 -26.36 -16.01
N ASP A 279 4.85 -25.40 -15.20
CA ASP A 279 5.39 -24.04 -15.15
C ASP A 279 6.64 -23.99 -14.24
N PRO A 280 7.83 -23.70 -14.78
CA PRO A 280 9.07 -23.72 -14.01
C PRO A 280 9.10 -22.68 -12.89
N GLY A 281 8.50 -21.51 -13.10
CA GLY A 281 8.46 -20.41 -12.13
C GLY A 281 7.59 -20.74 -10.92
N ARG A 282 6.38 -21.26 -11.18
CA ARG A 282 5.46 -21.74 -10.14
C ARG A 282 6.04 -22.90 -9.34
N ARG A 283 6.66 -23.86 -10.01
CA ARG A 283 7.30 -24.99 -9.35
C ARG A 283 8.45 -24.53 -8.45
N PHE A 284 9.34 -23.69 -8.97
CA PHE A 284 10.43 -23.12 -8.17
C PHE A 284 9.92 -22.31 -6.98
N PHE A 285 8.87 -21.51 -7.19
CA PHE A 285 8.24 -20.75 -6.11
C PHE A 285 7.74 -21.65 -4.99
N ALA A 286 6.97 -22.69 -5.33
CA ALA A 286 6.45 -23.64 -4.35
C ALA A 286 7.56 -24.43 -3.64
N ASP A 287 8.62 -24.82 -4.35
CA ASP A 287 9.69 -25.66 -3.79
C ASP A 287 10.69 -24.87 -2.94
N HIS A 288 10.91 -23.58 -3.24
CA HIS A 288 12.02 -22.80 -2.68
C HIS A 288 11.63 -21.42 -2.13
N VAL A 289 10.77 -20.65 -2.81
CA VAL A 289 10.45 -19.27 -2.38
C VAL A 289 9.41 -19.26 -1.25
N GLN A 290 8.30 -19.97 -1.41
CA GLN A 290 7.27 -20.09 -0.38
C GLN A 290 7.81 -20.62 0.97
N PRO A 291 8.60 -21.72 1.01
CA PRO A 291 9.19 -22.14 2.28
C PRO A 291 10.19 -21.11 2.83
N LEU A 292 10.97 -20.44 1.97
CA LEU A 292 11.88 -19.37 2.42
C LEU A 292 11.13 -18.24 3.14
N LEU A 293 9.96 -17.81 2.62
CA LEU A 293 9.13 -16.80 3.27
C LEU A 293 8.74 -17.21 4.70
N LEU A 294 8.54 -18.52 4.95
CA LEU A 294 8.28 -19.04 6.29
C LEU A 294 9.53 -19.06 7.16
N GLN A 295 10.65 -19.56 6.63
CA GLN A 295 11.93 -19.59 7.34
C GLN A 295 12.34 -18.20 7.82
N ARG A 296 12.03 -17.16 7.03
CA ARG A 296 12.36 -15.76 7.34
C ARG A 296 11.26 -15.00 8.10
N GLY A 297 10.17 -15.66 8.47
CA GLY A 297 9.13 -15.09 9.32
C GLY A 297 8.24 -14.05 8.62
N CYS A 298 8.15 -14.06 7.29
CA CYS A 298 7.31 -13.12 6.56
C CYS A 298 5.82 -13.33 6.91
N SER A 299 5.40 -14.57 7.13
CA SER A 299 3.98 -14.95 7.33
C SER A 299 3.50 -14.92 8.79
N PHE A 300 4.20 -14.26 9.72
CA PHE A 300 3.64 -14.07 11.07
C PHE A 300 2.45 -13.11 11.05
N GLU A 301 1.57 -13.23 12.05
CA GLU A 301 0.38 -12.40 12.20
C GLU A 301 0.70 -10.90 12.13
N ALA A 302 1.73 -10.47 12.87
CA ALA A 302 2.23 -9.10 12.92
C ALA A 302 2.92 -8.61 11.64
N CYS A 303 3.29 -9.52 10.73
CA CYS A 303 4.11 -9.24 9.55
C CYS A 303 3.25 -9.14 8.29
N HIS A 304 3.17 -10.19 7.48
CA HIS A 304 2.44 -10.21 6.20
C HIS A 304 1.26 -11.18 6.22
N SER A 305 0.60 -11.37 7.36
CA SER A 305 -0.65 -12.15 7.42
C SER A 305 -1.85 -11.37 6.83
N PRO A 306 -3.00 -12.02 6.60
CA PRO A 306 -4.24 -11.32 6.26
C PRO A 306 -4.62 -10.25 7.28
N SER A 307 -4.39 -10.48 8.57
CA SER A 307 -4.67 -9.56 9.69
C SER A 307 -3.69 -8.38 9.78
N SER A 308 -2.58 -8.40 9.05
CA SER A 308 -1.58 -7.35 9.09
C SER A 308 -2.06 -6.01 8.52
N THR A 309 -1.41 -4.92 8.91
CA THR A 309 -1.77 -3.54 8.54
C THR A 309 -1.17 -3.06 7.22
N ASN A 310 -0.44 -3.90 6.50
CA ASN A 310 0.25 -3.52 5.26
C ASN A 310 -0.37 -4.17 4.01
N ASP A 311 0.03 -3.68 2.84
CA ASP A 311 -0.51 -4.11 1.54
C ASP A 311 -0.01 -5.52 1.11
N PHE A 312 1.13 -6.00 1.63
CA PHE A 312 1.66 -7.31 1.26
C PHE A 312 1.10 -8.37 2.20
N LYS A 313 -0.02 -9.00 1.81
CA LYS A 313 -0.76 -9.97 2.63
C LYS A 313 -0.69 -11.38 2.06
N LEU A 314 0.23 -12.17 2.61
CA LEU A 314 0.38 -13.59 2.33
C LEU A 314 -0.75 -14.41 2.95
N ARG A 315 -1.21 -15.41 2.20
CA ARG A 315 -1.93 -16.57 2.72
C ARG A 315 -0.95 -17.44 3.49
N THR A 316 -1.26 -17.74 4.74
CA THR A 316 -0.24 -18.27 5.65
C THR A 316 -0.21 -19.79 5.70
N GLY A 317 -1.26 -20.45 5.21
CA GLY A 317 -1.36 -21.90 5.29
C GLY A 317 -1.42 -22.40 6.73
N THR A 318 -1.31 -23.72 6.91
CA THR A 318 -1.48 -24.36 8.22
C THR A 318 -0.56 -25.57 8.34
N GLN A 319 0.26 -25.60 9.39
CA GLN A 319 1.18 -26.68 9.78
C GLN A 319 1.63 -27.64 8.64
N GLY A 320 2.46 -27.14 7.71
CA GLY A 320 2.99 -27.95 6.61
C GLY A 320 2.18 -27.93 5.32
N PHE A 321 0.93 -27.49 5.37
CA PHE A 321 0.03 -27.45 4.21
C PHE A 321 -0.17 -26.03 3.66
N PHE A 322 -0.06 -25.92 2.34
CA PHE A 322 -0.49 -24.76 1.56
C PHE A 322 -1.46 -25.23 0.48
N SER A 323 -2.65 -24.61 0.43
CA SER A 323 -3.61 -24.88 -0.64
C SER A 323 -3.10 -24.33 -1.96
N ALA A 324 -3.55 -24.92 -3.08
CA ALA A 324 -3.20 -24.40 -4.41
C ALA A 324 -3.66 -22.94 -4.59
N VAL A 325 -4.78 -22.55 -3.96
CA VAL A 325 -5.26 -21.16 -3.95
C VAL A 325 -4.37 -20.23 -3.13
N ALA A 326 -3.82 -20.71 -2.00
CA ALA A 326 -2.86 -19.93 -1.21
C ALA A 326 -1.56 -19.71 -1.98
N LEU A 327 -1.03 -20.76 -2.61
CA LEU A 327 0.16 -20.67 -3.46
C LEU A 327 -0.06 -19.73 -4.65
N GLU A 328 -1.19 -19.85 -5.35
CA GLU A 328 -1.57 -18.95 -6.46
C GLU A 328 -1.58 -17.49 -6.02
N ARG A 329 -2.25 -17.20 -4.91
CA ARG A 329 -2.34 -15.83 -4.38
C ARG A 329 -0.97 -15.30 -3.98
N ASN A 330 -0.17 -16.07 -3.26
CA ASN A 330 1.15 -15.64 -2.80
C ASN A 330 2.12 -15.43 -3.98
N TYR A 331 2.08 -16.33 -4.96
CA TYR A 331 2.86 -16.24 -6.18
C TYR A 331 2.50 -14.98 -6.99
N GLY A 332 1.22 -14.80 -7.30
CA GLY A 332 0.74 -13.63 -8.05
C GLY A 332 1.00 -12.32 -7.31
N LEU A 333 0.74 -12.28 -6.00
CA LEU A 333 1.01 -11.10 -5.16
C LEU A 333 2.50 -10.73 -5.20
N LEU A 334 3.39 -11.70 -4.97
CA LEU A 334 4.82 -11.42 -4.97
C LEU A 334 5.29 -10.99 -6.38
N ARG A 335 4.99 -11.79 -7.40
CA ARG A 335 5.45 -11.59 -8.79
C ARG A 335 4.91 -10.32 -9.41
N ASP A 336 3.60 -10.12 -9.35
CA ASP A 336 2.93 -9.07 -10.12
C ASP A 336 2.87 -7.75 -9.34
N GLU A 337 2.70 -7.78 -8.01
CA GLU A 337 2.48 -6.58 -7.19
C GLU A 337 3.69 -6.11 -6.37
N PHE A 338 4.65 -6.98 -6.00
CA PHE A 338 5.82 -6.58 -5.19
C PHE A 338 7.21 -6.78 -5.82
N MET A 339 7.33 -7.50 -6.95
CA MET A 339 8.57 -7.63 -7.73
C MET A 339 8.56 -6.77 -8.99
N ALA A 340 9.70 -6.17 -9.35
CA ALA A 340 9.86 -5.36 -10.56
C ALA A 340 10.63 -6.15 -11.64
N LEU A 341 10.00 -7.19 -12.20
CA LEU A 341 10.64 -8.13 -13.13
C LEU A 341 11.02 -7.52 -14.49
N GLU A 342 10.53 -6.33 -14.81
CA GLU A 342 11.02 -5.53 -15.93
C GLU A 342 12.47 -5.06 -15.73
N MET A 343 12.90 -4.89 -14.47
CA MET A 343 14.27 -4.55 -14.13
C MET A 343 15.14 -5.81 -14.10
N ALA A 344 16.39 -5.72 -14.57
CA ALA A 344 17.32 -6.85 -14.53
C ALA A 344 17.84 -7.12 -13.10
N ASP A 345 17.99 -6.07 -12.29
CA ASP A 345 18.40 -6.19 -10.88
C ASP A 345 17.18 -6.38 -9.97
N ILE A 346 17.07 -7.54 -9.33
CA ILE A 346 15.96 -7.88 -8.45
C ILE A 346 15.86 -6.97 -7.22
N ARG A 347 16.97 -6.30 -6.84
CA ARG A 347 17.01 -5.35 -5.72
C ARG A 347 16.13 -4.13 -5.97
N ARG A 348 15.72 -3.89 -7.21
CA ARG A 348 14.75 -2.84 -7.57
C ARG A 348 13.32 -3.19 -7.15
N GLY A 349 12.97 -4.48 -7.04
CA GLY A 349 11.64 -4.91 -6.60
C GLY A 349 11.41 -4.65 -5.12
N ARG A 350 10.21 -4.15 -4.77
CA ARG A 350 9.86 -3.76 -3.39
C ARG A 350 10.06 -4.87 -2.35
N ALA A 351 9.71 -6.10 -2.69
CA ALA A 351 9.87 -7.25 -1.77
C ALA A 351 11.33 -7.48 -1.39
N VAL A 352 12.25 -7.30 -2.34
CA VAL A 352 13.70 -7.47 -2.11
C VAL A 352 14.28 -6.22 -1.47
N ALA A 353 13.96 -5.03 -1.99
CA ALA A 353 14.48 -3.76 -1.47
C ALA A 353 14.19 -3.57 0.03
N LYS A 354 13.03 -4.01 0.51
CA LYS A 354 12.69 -3.97 1.95
C LYS A 354 13.40 -5.03 2.78
N SER A 355 13.99 -6.03 2.16
CA SER A 355 14.47 -7.24 2.84
C SER A 355 15.98 -7.38 2.79
N ILE A 356 16.70 -6.36 2.33
CA ILE A 356 18.17 -6.30 2.30
C ILE A 356 18.65 -5.04 3.03
N LEU A 357 19.92 -5.01 3.41
CA LEU A 357 20.57 -3.91 4.09
C LEU A 357 20.64 -2.69 3.17
N SER A 358 20.65 -1.51 3.80
CA SER A 358 20.81 -0.24 3.09
C SER A 358 22.06 -0.28 2.21
N GLY A 359 23.23 -0.67 2.72
CA GLY A 359 24.48 -0.78 1.93
C GLY A 359 24.34 -1.56 0.62
N SER A 360 23.45 -2.56 0.57
CA SER A 360 23.21 -3.40 -0.61
C SER A 360 22.13 -2.86 -1.56
N GLY A 361 21.51 -1.71 -1.27
CA GLY A 361 20.39 -1.16 -2.05
C GLY A 361 19.06 -1.10 -1.28
N GLY A 362 19.05 -1.54 -0.02
CA GLY A 362 17.83 -1.67 0.76
C GLY A 362 17.17 -0.36 1.17
N ILE A 363 15.86 -0.42 1.41
CA ILE A 363 15.01 0.66 1.92
C ILE A 363 14.45 0.31 3.29
N ALA A 364 13.98 1.31 4.03
CA ALA A 364 13.46 1.11 5.39
C ALA A 364 12.30 0.10 5.43
N HIS A 365 12.41 -0.86 6.35
CA HIS A 365 11.44 -1.91 6.59
C HIS A 365 11.37 -2.23 8.08
N ARG A 366 10.15 -2.28 8.64
CA ARG A 366 9.94 -2.58 10.07
C ARG A 366 10.39 -3.99 10.45
N GLY A 367 10.38 -4.95 9.51
CA GLY A 367 10.87 -6.31 9.73
C GLY A 367 12.39 -6.49 9.57
N GLY A 368 13.12 -5.45 9.13
CA GLY A 368 14.56 -5.52 8.88
C GLY A 368 14.95 -6.26 7.59
N ALA A 369 16.25 -6.50 7.42
CA ALA A 369 16.85 -7.10 6.23
C ALA A 369 16.77 -8.64 6.22
N VAL A 370 15.56 -9.20 6.10
CA VAL A 370 15.29 -10.63 6.30
C VAL A 370 15.91 -11.60 5.28
N LEU A 371 16.35 -11.10 4.11
CA LEU A 371 17.05 -11.90 3.09
C LEU A 371 18.57 -11.92 3.26
N GLU A 372 19.12 -11.19 4.23
CA GLU A 372 20.54 -11.20 4.56
C GLU A 372 20.75 -11.73 5.97
N THR A 373 21.73 -12.63 6.13
CA THR A 373 22.12 -13.17 7.43
C THR A 373 23.50 -12.63 7.81
N PRO A 374 23.68 -12.08 9.03
CA PRO A 374 25.00 -11.62 9.48
C PRO A 374 26.08 -12.70 9.29
N GLY A 375 27.21 -12.31 8.69
CA GLY A 375 28.33 -13.22 8.44
C GLY A 375 28.15 -14.25 7.32
N LYS A 376 27.05 -14.20 6.55
CA LYS A 376 26.76 -15.14 5.43
C LYS A 376 26.84 -14.50 4.04
N GLY A 377 27.55 -13.37 3.92
CA GLY A 377 27.66 -12.58 2.69
C GLY A 377 26.52 -11.58 2.53
N LEU A 378 26.76 -10.56 1.69
CA LEU A 378 25.81 -9.49 1.38
C LEU A 378 25.15 -9.76 0.03
N SER A 379 23.93 -9.27 -0.15
CA SER A 379 23.22 -9.27 -1.44
C SER A 379 23.86 -8.38 -2.50
N SER A 380 24.87 -7.58 -2.14
CA SER A 380 25.76 -6.92 -3.10
C SER A 380 26.75 -7.89 -3.76
N THR A 381 26.97 -9.07 -3.18
CA THR A 381 27.86 -10.10 -3.73
C THR A 381 27.11 -10.93 -4.78
N PRO A 382 27.69 -11.16 -5.97
CA PRO A 382 27.08 -12.01 -6.99
C PRO A 382 26.78 -13.43 -6.48
N CYS A 383 25.60 -13.96 -6.81
CA CYS A 383 25.23 -15.33 -6.47
C CYS A 383 26.02 -16.35 -7.31
N PRO A 384 26.54 -17.43 -6.70
CA PRO A 384 27.08 -18.56 -7.46
C PRO A 384 25.95 -19.30 -8.21
N PRO A 385 26.28 -20.26 -9.11
CA PRO A 385 25.29 -21.15 -9.70
C PRO A 385 24.37 -21.75 -8.63
N PHE A 386 23.07 -21.74 -8.89
CA PHE A 386 22.07 -22.11 -7.89
C PHE A 386 22.20 -23.58 -7.47
N VAL A 387 22.44 -23.80 -6.17
CA VAL A 387 22.42 -25.10 -5.52
C VAL A 387 21.50 -24.99 -4.30
N PRO A 388 20.33 -25.67 -4.27
CA PRO A 388 19.33 -25.48 -3.22
C PRO A 388 19.87 -25.61 -1.79
N ALA A 389 20.83 -26.51 -1.57
CA ALA A 389 21.37 -26.81 -0.24
C ALA A 389 22.29 -25.72 0.34
N THR A 390 22.88 -24.88 -0.51
CA THR A 390 23.89 -23.88 -0.12
C THR A 390 23.53 -22.45 -0.52
N ALA A 391 22.47 -22.27 -1.31
CA ALA A 391 21.99 -20.96 -1.71
C ALA A 391 21.57 -20.11 -0.50
N THR A 392 21.98 -18.84 -0.50
CA THR A 392 21.48 -17.87 0.49
C THR A 392 20.02 -17.51 0.19
N ALA A 393 19.33 -16.95 1.18
CA ALA A 393 17.95 -16.47 1.03
C ALA A 393 17.78 -15.52 -0.16
N PHE A 394 18.69 -14.54 -0.31
CA PHE A 394 18.71 -13.65 -1.46
C PHE A 394 18.89 -14.41 -2.78
N CYS A 395 19.83 -15.37 -2.86
CA CYS A 395 20.09 -16.11 -4.09
C CYS A 395 18.93 -17.03 -4.52
N ILE A 396 18.12 -17.54 -3.57
CA ILE A 396 16.89 -18.27 -3.90
C ILE A 396 15.89 -17.34 -4.63
N VAL A 397 15.66 -16.14 -4.10
CA VAL A 397 14.74 -15.18 -4.73
C VAL A 397 15.29 -14.67 -6.06
N GLN A 398 16.60 -14.46 -6.16
CA GLN A 398 17.26 -14.07 -7.40
C GLN A 398 17.10 -15.13 -8.49
N GLU A 399 17.27 -16.42 -8.15
CA GLU A 399 17.11 -17.50 -9.11
C GLU A 399 15.67 -17.62 -9.60
N TRP A 400 14.69 -17.52 -8.70
CA TRP A 400 13.29 -17.48 -9.09
C TRP A 400 12.99 -16.33 -10.05
N ALA A 401 13.42 -15.11 -9.71
CA ALA A 401 13.22 -13.95 -10.55
C ALA A 401 13.96 -14.06 -11.91
N ARG A 402 15.12 -14.74 -11.95
CA ARG A 402 15.83 -15.05 -13.19
C ARG A 402 14.97 -15.93 -14.10
N ILE A 403 14.34 -16.99 -13.56
CA ILE A 403 13.42 -17.87 -14.31
C ILE A 403 12.24 -17.06 -14.87
N GLU A 404 11.57 -16.28 -14.02
CA GLU A 404 10.44 -15.43 -14.44
C GLU A 404 10.84 -14.44 -15.54
N ARG A 405 11.96 -13.75 -15.36
CA ARG A 405 12.44 -12.74 -16.29
C ARG A 405 12.91 -13.34 -17.61
N GLN A 406 13.49 -14.53 -17.60
CA GLN A 406 13.83 -15.24 -18.83
C GLN A 406 12.61 -15.58 -19.67
N ALA A 407 11.50 -15.98 -19.02
CA ALA A 407 10.24 -16.18 -19.74
C ALA A 407 9.74 -14.88 -20.39
N LEU A 408 9.84 -13.75 -19.68
CA LEU A 408 9.50 -12.43 -20.24
C LEU A 408 10.42 -12.02 -21.40
N LEU A 409 11.72 -12.31 -21.31
CA LEU A 409 12.68 -12.04 -22.40
C LEU A 409 12.40 -12.90 -23.63
N ALA A 410 12.12 -14.19 -23.44
CA ALA A 410 11.76 -15.10 -24.53
C ALA A 410 10.46 -14.69 -25.22
N ALA A 411 9.51 -14.12 -24.47
CA ALA A 411 8.27 -13.53 -25.01
C ALA A 411 8.48 -12.13 -25.60
N GLY A 412 9.67 -11.53 -25.44
CA GLY A 412 9.97 -10.16 -25.88
C GLY A 412 9.19 -9.09 -25.12
N GLU A 413 8.74 -9.35 -23.89
CA GLU A 413 7.90 -8.45 -23.08
C GLU A 413 8.69 -7.44 -22.23
N VAL A 414 10.02 -7.55 -22.18
CA VAL A 414 10.91 -6.66 -21.40
C VAL A 414 12.16 -6.25 -22.17
N THR A 415 12.72 -5.07 -21.85
CA THR A 415 14.04 -4.66 -22.35
C THR A 415 15.16 -5.53 -21.73
N PRO A 416 16.13 -6.06 -22.50
CA PRO A 416 17.17 -6.95 -21.96
C PRO A 416 18.10 -6.34 -20.89
N MET A 417 18.56 -5.09 -21.07
CA MET A 417 19.42 -4.34 -20.11
C MET A 417 20.78 -4.98 -19.78
N GLU A 418 21.30 -5.89 -20.60
CA GLU A 418 22.68 -6.37 -20.49
C GLU A 418 23.66 -5.28 -20.94
N GLN A 419 24.91 -5.38 -20.50
CA GLN A 419 25.96 -4.44 -20.90
C GLN A 419 26.07 -4.38 -22.43
N GLY A 420 26.09 -3.17 -22.99
CA GLY A 420 26.11 -2.93 -24.43
C GLY A 420 24.73 -2.91 -25.10
N ASN A 421 23.66 -3.34 -24.41
CA ASN A 421 22.31 -3.09 -24.91
C ASN A 421 21.98 -1.60 -24.87
N THR A 422 21.00 -1.19 -25.67
CA THR A 422 20.61 0.22 -25.78
C THR A 422 19.16 0.46 -25.39
N ALA A 423 18.90 1.67 -24.93
CA ALA A 423 17.59 2.26 -24.76
C ALA A 423 17.62 3.71 -25.31
N LYS A 424 16.47 4.39 -25.30
CA LYS A 424 16.37 5.79 -25.74
C LYS A 424 16.04 6.68 -24.55
N ILE A 425 16.79 7.76 -24.37
CA ILE A 425 16.43 8.87 -23.49
C ILE A 425 15.70 9.90 -24.34
N VAL A 426 14.45 10.20 -23.98
CA VAL A 426 13.65 11.24 -24.61
C VAL A 426 13.52 12.40 -23.64
N TYR A 427 13.76 13.62 -24.10
CA TYR A 427 13.77 14.81 -23.24
C TYR A 427 13.34 16.05 -24.01
N VAL A 428 13.09 17.13 -23.28
CA VAL A 428 12.78 18.45 -23.86
C VAL A 428 14.01 19.33 -23.75
N ASP A 429 14.44 19.91 -24.87
CA ASP A 429 15.46 20.95 -24.91
C ASP A 429 14.78 22.30 -25.14
N ARG A 430 15.14 23.33 -24.37
CA ARG A 430 14.47 24.64 -24.44
C ARG A 430 15.34 25.78 -23.90
N PRO A 431 15.02 27.05 -24.19
CA PRO A 431 15.70 28.19 -23.60
C PRO A 431 15.70 28.18 -22.05
N ALA A 432 16.83 28.57 -21.46
CA ALA A 432 17.00 28.66 -20.01
C ALA A 432 16.13 29.72 -19.32
N THR A 433 15.58 30.65 -20.11
CA THR A 433 14.62 31.68 -19.66
C THR A 433 13.19 31.14 -19.50
N HIS A 434 12.96 29.84 -19.76
CA HIS A 434 11.66 29.20 -19.55
C HIS A 434 11.42 28.91 -18.07
N LEU A 435 10.81 29.88 -17.39
CA LEU A 435 10.69 29.94 -15.93
C LEU A 435 9.27 29.69 -15.40
N ALA A 436 8.31 29.33 -16.26
CA ALA A 436 6.97 28.97 -15.79
C ALA A 436 6.98 27.70 -14.92
N GLY A 437 6.22 27.73 -13.82
CA GLY A 437 5.96 26.58 -12.97
C GLY A 437 4.93 25.61 -13.56
N ARG A 438 4.62 24.52 -12.83
CA ARG A 438 3.68 23.49 -13.29
C ARG A 438 2.22 23.96 -13.39
N LEU A 439 1.86 25.04 -12.71
CA LEU A 439 0.52 25.65 -12.79
C LEU A 439 0.40 26.73 -13.87
N GLU A 440 1.52 27.28 -14.33
CA GLU A 440 1.58 28.33 -15.36
C GLU A 440 1.67 27.71 -16.77
N PHE A 441 1.00 26.57 -16.98
CA PHE A 441 1.09 25.76 -18.19
C PHE A 441 0.56 26.47 -19.45
N ASP A 442 -0.25 27.52 -19.30
CA ASP A 442 -0.79 28.32 -20.40
C ASP A 442 0.21 29.36 -20.92
N THR A 443 1.27 29.67 -20.15
CA THR A 443 2.31 30.65 -20.49
C THR A 443 3.14 30.19 -21.69
N TYR A 444 2.98 30.86 -22.83
CA TYR A 444 3.69 30.55 -24.08
C TYR A 444 5.18 30.82 -24.00
N GLN A 445 5.96 29.76 -24.14
CA GLN A 445 7.42 29.78 -24.08
C GLN A 445 7.97 29.00 -25.30
N PRO A 446 8.16 29.68 -26.45
CA PRO A 446 8.58 29.03 -27.69
C PRO A 446 10.07 28.65 -27.70
N GLY A 447 10.49 27.85 -28.67
CA GLY A 447 11.89 27.43 -28.81
C GLY A 447 12.17 26.07 -28.20
N ALA A 448 11.15 25.28 -27.88
CA ALA A 448 11.30 23.95 -27.30
C ALA A 448 11.38 22.87 -28.40
N ASP A 449 12.27 21.90 -28.21
CA ASP A 449 12.46 20.73 -29.06
C ASP A 449 12.24 19.45 -28.26
N LEU A 450 11.54 18.47 -28.84
CA LEU A 450 11.50 17.11 -28.30
C LEU A 450 12.69 16.34 -28.87
N ARG A 451 13.63 15.94 -28.02
CA ARG A 451 14.88 15.29 -28.45
C ARG A 451 14.94 13.84 -27.99
N VAL A 452 15.66 13.03 -28.76
CA VAL A 452 15.97 11.65 -28.41
C VAL A 452 17.48 11.40 -28.51
N ALA A 453 18.04 10.65 -27.56
CA ALA A 453 19.41 10.17 -27.59
C ALA A 453 19.46 8.67 -27.30
N THR A 454 20.40 7.96 -27.94
CA THR A 454 20.63 6.54 -27.64
C THR A 454 21.51 6.43 -26.41
N ALA A 455 21.05 5.71 -25.40
CA ALA A 455 21.79 5.42 -24.18
C ALA A 455 22.21 3.94 -24.18
N THR A 456 23.44 3.67 -23.75
CA THR A 456 23.99 2.31 -23.68
C THR A 456 24.11 1.89 -22.22
N PHE A 457 23.57 0.71 -21.91
CA PHE A 457 23.69 0.10 -20.58
C PHE A 457 25.13 -0.37 -20.33
N GLY A 458 25.60 -0.05 -19.14
CA GLY A 458 26.88 -0.41 -18.58
C GLY A 458 26.82 -1.55 -17.57
N VAL A 459 27.88 -1.65 -16.78
CA VAL A 459 27.94 -2.57 -15.64
C VAL A 459 26.87 -2.17 -14.62
N GLY A 460 26.16 -3.17 -14.07
CA GLY A 460 25.09 -2.92 -13.09
C GLY A 460 23.89 -2.15 -13.64
N GLN A 461 23.69 -2.18 -14.97
CA GLN A 461 22.61 -1.49 -15.67
C GLN A 461 22.65 0.05 -15.59
N ALA A 462 23.79 0.63 -15.18
CA ALA A 462 24.00 2.07 -15.25
C ALA A 462 23.99 2.55 -16.72
N ILE A 463 23.76 3.83 -16.96
CA ILE A 463 23.95 4.39 -18.30
C ILE A 463 25.39 4.91 -18.40
N ASP A 464 26.22 4.20 -19.16
CA ASP A 464 27.64 4.52 -19.33
C ASP A 464 27.84 5.63 -20.36
N THR A 465 27.12 5.54 -21.48
CA THR A 465 27.28 6.47 -22.61
C THR A 465 25.93 6.88 -23.16
N VAL A 466 25.84 8.16 -23.55
CA VAL A 466 24.70 8.72 -24.27
C VAL A 466 25.24 9.30 -25.58
N GLY A 467 24.71 8.82 -26.70
CA GLY A 467 25.09 9.29 -28.03
C GLY A 467 24.54 10.67 -28.36
N ALA A 468 24.87 11.16 -29.56
CA ALA A 468 24.30 12.40 -30.08
C ALA A 468 22.77 12.33 -30.12
N SER A 469 22.12 13.48 -29.87
CA SER A 469 20.67 13.59 -29.90
C SER A 469 20.14 14.16 -31.20
N SER A 470 18.92 13.79 -31.57
CA SER A 470 18.17 14.31 -32.73
C SER A 470 16.79 14.82 -32.32
N SER A 471 16.24 15.77 -33.09
CA SER A 471 14.86 16.23 -32.92
C SER A 471 13.86 15.16 -33.36
N LEU A 472 12.76 15.03 -32.62
CA LEU A 472 11.58 14.22 -32.95
C LEU A 472 10.45 15.05 -33.59
N LEU A 473 10.62 16.38 -33.71
CA LEU A 473 9.56 17.26 -34.22
C LEU A 473 9.48 17.31 -35.75
N GLY A 474 10.51 16.86 -36.47
CA GLY A 474 10.62 17.04 -37.92
C GLY A 474 9.45 16.48 -38.74
N ASN A 475 8.76 15.46 -38.24
CA ASN A 475 7.60 14.84 -38.89
C ASN A 475 6.26 15.21 -38.22
N CYS A 476 6.27 16.07 -37.20
CA CYS A 476 5.05 16.55 -36.58
C CYS A 476 4.47 17.70 -37.42
N ALA A 477 3.25 17.51 -37.94
CA ALA A 477 2.62 18.49 -38.82
C ALA A 477 2.57 19.90 -38.20
N GLY A 478 3.17 20.88 -38.89
CA GLY A 478 3.19 22.28 -38.46
C GLY A 478 4.16 22.62 -37.31
N ALA A 479 4.92 21.65 -36.80
CA ALA A 479 5.90 21.89 -35.74
C ALA A 479 7.21 22.44 -36.30
N VAL A 480 7.68 23.56 -35.72
CA VAL A 480 9.01 24.11 -35.94
C VAL A 480 9.56 24.53 -34.59
N VAL A 481 10.80 24.14 -34.26
CA VAL A 481 11.41 24.36 -32.94
C VAL A 481 11.28 25.82 -32.48
N ALA A 482 11.53 26.78 -33.37
CA ALA A 482 11.50 28.21 -33.05
C ALA A 482 10.14 28.73 -32.51
N SER A 483 9.03 28.07 -32.83
CA SER A 483 7.68 28.44 -32.36
C SER A 483 7.00 27.34 -31.54
N ALA A 484 7.60 26.16 -31.45
CA ALA A 484 7.06 25.07 -30.66
C ALA A 484 7.29 25.31 -29.17
N ASP A 485 6.27 24.96 -28.38
CA ASP A 485 6.32 24.86 -26.93
C ASP A 485 5.92 23.41 -26.57
N VAL A 486 6.86 22.67 -26.01
CA VAL A 486 6.83 21.20 -25.84
C VAL A 486 7.05 20.87 -24.37
N GLN A 487 6.29 19.92 -23.85
CA GLN A 487 6.45 19.48 -22.46
C GLN A 487 6.00 18.04 -22.23
N ALA A 488 6.49 17.48 -21.12
CA ALA A 488 5.97 16.28 -20.48
C ALA A 488 5.90 15.03 -21.38
N PRO A 489 7.02 14.53 -21.92
CA PRO A 489 7.02 13.24 -22.60
C PRO A 489 6.68 12.10 -21.63
N SER A 490 5.93 11.11 -22.12
CA SER A 490 5.59 9.86 -21.43
C SER A 490 5.74 8.71 -22.42
N VAL A 491 6.45 7.67 -22.01
CA VAL A 491 6.70 6.48 -22.84
C VAL A 491 5.58 5.47 -22.64
N HIS A 492 5.11 4.87 -23.73
CA HIS A 492 4.23 3.71 -23.73
C HIS A 492 5.00 2.44 -23.32
N ARG A 493 4.29 1.41 -22.83
CA ARG A 493 4.90 0.16 -22.35
C ARG A 493 5.69 -0.62 -23.40
N ASP A 494 5.53 -0.31 -24.68
CA ASP A 494 6.30 -0.92 -25.77
C ASP A 494 7.75 -0.45 -25.83
N GLY A 495 8.10 0.64 -25.14
CA GLY A 495 9.41 1.29 -25.19
C GLY A 495 9.70 2.03 -26.51
N LYS A 496 8.68 2.30 -27.34
CA LYS A 496 8.81 2.86 -28.69
C LYS A 496 7.87 4.03 -28.96
N THR A 497 6.69 4.06 -28.35
CA THR A 497 5.73 5.15 -28.55
C THR A 497 5.86 6.17 -27.43
N VAL A 498 5.91 7.46 -27.76
CA VAL A 498 5.96 8.57 -26.79
C VAL A 498 4.76 9.47 -26.98
N ALA A 499 4.01 9.71 -25.91
CA ALA A 499 3.04 10.80 -25.86
C ALA A 499 3.69 12.05 -25.25
N PHE A 500 3.36 13.23 -25.74
CA PHE A 500 3.87 14.51 -25.22
C PHE A 500 2.85 15.62 -25.48
N ALA A 501 2.99 16.76 -24.79
CA ALA A 501 2.16 17.93 -25.04
C ALA A 501 2.93 18.94 -25.90
N MET A 502 2.28 19.50 -26.92
CA MET A 502 2.87 20.53 -27.77
C MET A 502 1.80 21.49 -28.31
N ARG A 503 2.19 22.77 -28.42
CA ARG A 503 1.57 23.75 -29.31
C ARG A 503 2.60 24.27 -30.30
N THR A 504 2.15 24.58 -31.51
CA THR A 504 3.01 24.99 -32.64
C THR A 504 3.20 26.50 -32.75
N SER A 505 2.39 27.28 -32.04
CA SER A 505 2.45 28.74 -31.97
C SER A 505 1.71 29.28 -30.74
N ALA A 506 1.76 30.59 -30.49
CA ALA A 506 1.02 31.24 -29.41
C ALA A 506 -0.51 31.12 -29.54
N ALA A 507 -1.03 31.08 -30.76
CA ALA A 507 -2.46 30.99 -31.03
C ALA A 507 -3.01 29.56 -30.85
N ASP A 508 -2.15 28.55 -31.07
CA ASP A 508 -2.47 27.13 -30.97
C ASP A 508 -2.54 26.70 -29.49
N PRO A 509 -3.63 26.05 -29.02
CA PRO A 509 -3.64 25.46 -27.70
C PRO A 509 -2.70 24.25 -27.62
N LEU A 510 -2.25 23.94 -26.41
CA LEU A 510 -1.52 22.68 -26.15
C LEU A 510 -2.42 21.50 -26.54
N GLY A 511 -1.90 20.60 -27.35
CA GLY A 511 -2.51 19.30 -27.63
C GLY A 511 -1.59 18.16 -27.21
N ILE A 512 -2.17 16.97 -27.03
CA ILE A 512 -1.43 15.73 -26.90
C ILE A 512 -1.05 15.24 -28.30
N TRP A 513 0.22 14.89 -28.44
CA TRP A 513 0.83 14.32 -29.63
C TRP A 513 1.43 12.97 -29.28
N THR A 514 1.51 12.10 -30.27
CA THR A 514 2.26 10.84 -30.20
C THR A 514 3.34 10.82 -31.27
N VAL A 515 4.49 10.24 -30.93
CA VAL A 515 5.57 9.93 -31.87
C VAL A 515 6.10 8.53 -31.64
N ASP A 516 6.35 7.79 -32.71
CA ASP A 516 7.04 6.50 -32.69
C ASP A 516 8.56 6.72 -32.87
N LEU A 517 9.38 6.12 -32.01
CA LEU A 517 10.82 6.35 -31.95
C LEU A 517 11.63 5.67 -33.07
N ASP A 518 11.04 4.71 -33.78
CA ASP A 518 11.71 3.98 -34.87
C ASP A 518 11.34 4.57 -36.23
N THR A 519 10.05 4.82 -36.45
CA THR A 519 9.48 5.31 -37.72
C THR A 519 9.40 6.83 -37.79
N LEU A 520 9.53 7.52 -36.64
CA LEU A 520 9.33 8.96 -36.49
C LEU A 520 7.94 9.43 -36.94
N ALA A 521 6.95 8.53 -37.00
CA ALA A 521 5.58 8.89 -37.30
C ALA A 521 5.02 9.74 -36.15
N CYS A 522 4.61 10.97 -36.43
CA CYS A 522 4.12 11.92 -35.42
C CYS A 522 2.70 12.41 -35.75
N SER A 523 1.81 12.43 -34.75
CA SER A 523 0.43 12.87 -34.93
C SER A 523 -0.13 13.56 -33.69
N ARG A 524 -1.01 14.54 -33.89
CA ARG A 524 -1.80 15.16 -32.80
C ARG A 524 -3.02 14.31 -32.55
N VAL A 525 -3.16 13.76 -31.35
CA VAL A 525 -4.29 12.87 -30.98
C VAL A 525 -5.43 13.61 -30.29
N THR A 526 -5.21 14.83 -29.79
CA THR A 526 -6.28 15.73 -29.34
C THR A 526 -6.39 16.94 -30.28
N PRO A 527 -7.39 16.98 -31.18
CA PRO A 527 -7.61 18.11 -32.07
C PRO A 527 -7.77 19.44 -31.31
N ALA A 528 -7.38 20.55 -31.93
CA ALA A 528 -7.59 21.87 -31.35
C ALA A 528 -9.10 22.16 -31.21
N ALA A 529 -9.50 22.64 -30.04
CA ALA A 529 -10.86 23.11 -29.78
C ALA A 529 -10.89 24.65 -29.79
N PRO A 530 -12.02 25.28 -30.14
CA PRO A 530 -12.14 26.73 -30.07
C PRO A 530 -12.05 27.22 -28.62
N ASP A 531 -11.56 28.44 -28.46
CA ASP A 531 -11.53 29.12 -27.16
C ASP A 531 -12.96 29.25 -26.62
N GLN A 532 -13.14 29.01 -25.32
CA GLN A 532 -14.44 29.08 -24.64
C GLN A 532 -14.31 29.96 -23.40
N ALA A 533 -15.30 30.83 -23.18
CA ALA A 533 -15.29 31.80 -22.08
C ALA A 533 -13.99 32.65 -21.99
N GLY A 534 -13.40 32.97 -23.14
CA GLY A 534 -12.15 33.73 -23.24
C GLY A 534 -10.90 32.95 -22.83
N GLN A 535 -10.97 31.61 -22.74
CA GLN A 535 -9.87 30.74 -22.36
C GLN A 535 -9.59 29.68 -23.45
N LYS A 536 -8.30 29.39 -23.67
CA LYS A 536 -7.85 28.30 -24.53
C LYS A 536 -8.10 26.94 -23.89
N ILE A 537 -8.48 25.96 -24.70
CA ILE A 537 -8.65 24.57 -24.24
C ILE A 537 -7.34 23.81 -24.44
N HIS A 538 -6.51 23.78 -23.41
CA HIS A 538 -5.25 23.06 -23.38
C HIS A 538 -5.49 21.60 -23.00
N ASN A 539 -4.75 20.68 -23.64
CA ASN A 539 -4.58 19.28 -23.22
C ASN A 539 -3.08 19.03 -23.05
N PHE A 540 -2.64 18.63 -21.87
CA PHE A 540 -1.23 18.56 -21.51
C PHE A 540 -0.92 17.52 -20.43
N ASP A 541 0.36 17.35 -20.10
CA ASP A 541 0.87 16.33 -19.17
C ASP A 541 0.31 14.92 -19.40
N PRO A 542 0.53 14.30 -20.58
CA PRO A 542 0.08 12.94 -20.83
C PRO A 542 0.83 11.93 -19.96
N ALA A 543 0.14 10.87 -19.55
CA ALA A 543 0.68 9.69 -18.90
C ALA A 543 0.03 8.44 -19.49
N TRP A 544 0.84 7.54 -20.05
CA TRP A 544 0.38 6.25 -20.54
C TRP A 544 -0.01 5.33 -19.37
N SER A 545 -1.13 4.62 -19.53
CA SER A 545 -1.54 3.59 -18.58
C SER A 545 -0.57 2.40 -18.61
N PRO A 546 -0.38 1.69 -17.48
CA PRO A 546 0.53 0.54 -17.41
C PRO A 546 0.16 -0.66 -18.30
N ASP A 547 -1.09 -0.74 -18.76
CA ASP A 547 -1.54 -1.73 -19.77
C ASP A 547 -1.26 -1.27 -21.21
N GLY A 548 -0.93 0.00 -21.43
CA GLY A 548 -0.70 0.61 -22.73
C GLY A 548 -1.94 1.06 -23.51
N ASN A 549 -3.14 0.86 -22.97
CA ASN A 549 -4.36 1.07 -23.75
C ASN A 549 -4.89 2.51 -23.72
N SER A 550 -4.48 3.31 -22.73
CA SER A 550 -5.07 4.61 -22.43
C SER A 550 -4.03 5.67 -22.08
N ILE A 551 -4.40 6.93 -22.26
CA ILE A 551 -3.64 8.10 -21.83
C ILE A 551 -4.49 8.89 -20.83
N VAL A 552 -3.93 9.18 -19.65
CA VAL A 552 -4.47 10.20 -18.73
C VAL A 552 -3.74 11.51 -18.99
N PHE A 553 -4.44 12.63 -18.99
CA PHE A 553 -3.89 13.94 -19.27
C PHE A 553 -4.66 15.03 -18.52
N ALA A 554 -4.01 16.17 -18.29
CA ALA A 554 -4.67 17.36 -17.74
C ALA A 554 -5.34 18.17 -18.87
N SER A 555 -6.51 18.75 -18.60
CA SER A 555 -7.24 19.58 -19.57
C SER A 555 -7.95 20.75 -18.92
N THR A 556 -7.92 21.91 -19.59
CA THR A 556 -8.67 23.11 -19.16
C THR A 556 -10.11 23.15 -19.65
N ARG A 557 -10.58 22.10 -20.34
CA ARG A 557 -11.94 22.04 -20.89
C ARG A 557 -13.04 22.24 -19.85
N GLY A 558 -12.75 21.90 -18.60
CA GLY A 558 -13.67 21.98 -17.48
C GLY A 558 -14.86 21.04 -17.61
N LYS A 559 -15.76 21.10 -16.63
CA LYS A 559 -16.89 20.17 -16.51
C LYS A 559 -17.93 20.39 -17.60
N PRO A 560 -18.56 19.32 -18.14
CA PRO A 560 -19.72 19.45 -19.03
C PRO A 560 -20.81 20.36 -18.42
N GLY A 561 -21.31 21.31 -19.22
CA GLY A 561 -22.31 22.30 -18.78
C GLY A 561 -21.77 23.49 -18.01
N VAL A 562 -20.51 23.45 -17.54
CA VAL A 562 -19.83 24.59 -16.88
C VAL A 562 -18.80 25.21 -17.82
N GLY A 563 -17.98 24.39 -18.50
CA GLY A 563 -16.89 24.85 -19.35
C GLY A 563 -15.63 25.23 -18.57
N PRO A 564 -14.64 25.90 -19.21
CA PRO A 564 -13.38 26.28 -18.59
C PRO A 564 -13.58 27.31 -17.47
N THR A 565 -12.87 27.14 -16.36
CA THR A 565 -12.92 28.02 -15.17
C THR A 565 -11.53 28.46 -14.74
N ARG A 566 -11.41 29.22 -13.65
CA ARG A 566 -10.12 29.62 -13.06
C ARG A 566 -9.93 29.01 -11.68
N THR A 567 -8.67 28.83 -11.30
CA THR A 567 -8.32 28.39 -9.94
C THR A 567 -8.67 29.46 -8.92
N ARG A 568 -9.02 29.04 -7.70
CA ARG A 568 -9.62 29.92 -6.69
C ARG A 568 -8.62 30.83 -5.96
N LYS A 569 -7.31 30.58 -6.08
CA LYS A 569 -6.25 31.37 -5.44
C LYS A 569 -5.36 32.13 -6.43
N LEU A 570 -4.85 31.44 -7.45
CA LEU A 570 -3.93 32.04 -8.41
C LEU A 570 -4.66 32.64 -9.62
N PHE A 571 -5.95 32.34 -9.79
CA PHE A 571 -6.76 32.77 -10.92
C PHE A 571 -6.12 32.42 -12.27
N LEU A 572 -5.38 31.31 -12.33
CA LEU A 572 -4.88 30.72 -13.57
C LEU A 572 -5.98 29.84 -14.19
N PRO A 573 -5.90 29.48 -15.48
CA PRO A 573 -6.79 28.47 -16.03
C PRO A 573 -6.80 27.21 -15.16
N GLN A 574 -8.00 26.71 -14.86
CA GLN A 574 -8.16 25.51 -14.05
C GLN A 574 -8.03 24.26 -14.93
N SER A 575 -7.38 23.20 -14.41
CA SER A 575 -7.30 21.90 -15.09
C SER A 575 -7.86 20.74 -14.26
N ASP A 576 -8.63 19.88 -14.90
CA ASP A 576 -9.02 18.57 -14.39
C ASP A 576 -8.23 17.48 -15.12
N LEU A 577 -8.20 16.27 -14.57
CA LEU A 577 -7.70 15.09 -15.28
C LEU A 577 -8.79 14.47 -16.15
N TRP A 578 -8.37 14.03 -17.32
CA TRP A 578 -9.17 13.34 -18.32
C TRP A 578 -8.42 12.09 -18.77
N ARG A 579 -9.16 11.14 -19.35
CA ARG A 579 -8.58 9.95 -19.99
C ARG A 579 -9.13 9.77 -21.39
N MET A 580 -8.37 9.07 -22.22
CA MET A 580 -8.75 8.65 -23.57
C MET A 580 -8.01 7.36 -23.93
N ARG A 581 -8.45 6.68 -24.98
CA ARG A 581 -7.66 5.61 -25.62
C ARG A 581 -6.43 6.20 -26.30
N GLY A 582 -5.43 5.36 -26.58
CA GLY A 582 -4.20 5.78 -27.25
C GLY A 582 -4.39 6.46 -28.61
N ASP A 583 -5.52 6.21 -29.28
CA ASP A 583 -5.91 6.82 -30.56
C ASP A 583 -6.65 8.16 -30.42
N GLY A 584 -6.86 8.65 -29.19
CA GLY A 584 -7.61 9.89 -28.90
C GLY A 584 -9.12 9.71 -28.73
N SER A 585 -9.66 8.51 -28.92
CA SER A 585 -11.09 8.23 -28.77
C SER A 585 -11.50 7.97 -27.31
N GLY A 586 -12.80 8.00 -27.02
CA GLY A 586 -13.34 7.65 -25.70
C GLY A 586 -12.95 8.63 -24.58
N VAL A 587 -12.88 9.92 -24.91
CA VAL A 587 -12.47 10.97 -23.96
C VAL A 587 -13.47 11.08 -22.80
N GLU A 588 -12.98 10.99 -21.56
CA GLU A 588 -13.80 10.98 -20.36
C GLU A 588 -13.12 11.76 -19.22
N GLN A 589 -13.90 12.51 -18.44
CA GLN A 589 -13.41 13.24 -17.27
C GLN A 589 -13.17 12.28 -16.09
N VAL A 590 -12.06 12.50 -15.39
CA VAL A 590 -11.57 11.65 -14.28
C VAL A 590 -11.65 12.37 -12.94
N THR A 591 -11.32 13.67 -12.91
CA THR A 591 -11.43 14.49 -11.71
C THR A 591 -12.30 15.72 -11.89
N PHE A 592 -12.80 16.26 -10.77
CA PHE A 592 -13.93 17.17 -10.75
C PHE A 592 -13.78 18.30 -9.73
N LEU A 593 -12.56 18.75 -9.43
CA LEU A 593 -12.36 19.80 -8.44
C LEU A 593 -12.63 21.20 -9.03
N THR A 594 -12.43 22.24 -8.23
CA THR A 594 -12.52 23.64 -8.68
C THR A 594 -11.15 24.31 -8.84
N ASN A 595 -10.08 23.53 -8.70
CA ASN A 595 -8.69 23.97 -8.80
C ASN A 595 -7.90 23.01 -9.69
N SER A 596 -6.61 23.30 -9.91
CA SER A 596 -5.83 22.55 -10.90
C SER A 596 -5.26 21.25 -10.36
N GLU A 597 -5.39 20.21 -11.18
CA GLU A 597 -4.68 18.95 -11.07
C GLU A 597 -3.80 18.75 -12.29
N VAL A 598 -2.52 18.48 -12.04
CA VAL A 598 -1.47 18.48 -13.06
C VAL A 598 -0.49 17.34 -12.84
N ARG A 599 0.34 17.06 -13.85
CA ARG A 599 1.40 16.04 -13.81
C ARG A 599 0.91 14.66 -13.37
N PRO A 600 -0.15 14.10 -14.01
CA PRO A 600 -0.54 12.74 -13.70
C PRO A 600 0.60 11.76 -13.98
N ALA A 601 0.64 10.69 -13.20
CA ALA A 601 1.49 9.53 -13.39
C ALA A 601 0.78 8.28 -12.88
N PHE A 602 1.25 7.09 -13.26
CA PHE A 602 0.70 5.85 -12.74
C PHE A 602 1.60 5.23 -11.68
N MET A 603 0.97 4.73 -10.62
CA MET A 603 1.58 3.70 -9.78
C MET A 603 1.60 2.39 -10.56
N ARG A 604 2.54 1.52 -10.21
CA ARG A 604 2.71 0.21 -10.83
C ARG A 604 1.46 -0.65 -10.75
N GLU A 605 0.68 -0.55 -9.68
CA GLU A 605 -0.58 -1.29 -9.55
C GLU A 605 -1.73 -0.76 -10.43
N GLY A 606 -1.54 0.35 -11.14
CA GLY A 606 -2.55 0.90 -12.05
C GLY A 606 -3.45 2.00 -11.46
N ARG A 607 -3.08 2.59 -10.30
CA ARG A 607 -3.70 3.83 -9.78
C ARG A 607 -3.06 5.07 -10.38
N ILE A 608 -3.84 6.13 -10.53
CA ILE A 608 -3.37 7.44 -10.97
C ILE A 608 -2.84 8.19 -9.75
N THR A 609 -1.74 8.93 -9.92
CA THR A 609 -1.19 9.90 -8.98
C THR A 609 -1.09 11.25 -9.66
N MET A 610 -1.17 12.33 -8.89
CA MET A 610 -1.18 13.68 -9.45
C MET A 610 -0.75 14.71 -8.40
N THR A 611 -0.36 15.87 -8.88
CA THR A 611 -0.23 17.07 -8.05
C THR A 611 -1.55 17.83 -8.07
N THR A 612 -2.09 18.14 -6.90
CA THR A 612 -3.37 18.83 -6.73
C THR A 612 -3.17 20.13 -5.97
N GLU A 613 -3.80 21.19 -6.47
CA GLU A 613 -3.96 22.46 -5.79
C GLU A 613 -5.07 22.38 -4.73
N LYS A 614 -4.69 22.45 -3.46
CA LYS A 614 -5.58 22.33 -2.30
C LYS A 614 -5.85 23.69 -1.69
N ILE A 615 -7.14 24.03 -1.57
CA ILE A 615 -7.58 25.36 -1.14
C ILE A 615 -8.84 25.27 -0.28
N SER A 616 -8.84 25.91 0.89
CA SER A 616 -10.03 26.14 1.72
C SER A 616 -9.72 27.20 2.79
N GLY A 617 -10.58 28.20 2.96
CA GLY A 617 -10.33 29.26 3.93
C GLY A 617 -9.07 30.05 3.59
N ASP A 618 -8.09 30.07 4.50
CA ASP A 618 -6.77 30.69 4.33
C ASP A 618 -5.67 29.69 3.91
N PHE A 619 -6.00 28.40 3.78
CA PHE A 619 -5.06 27.34 3.42
C PHE A 619 -4.87 27.24 1.90
N TYR A 620 -3.61 27.15 1.46
CA TYR A 620 -3.22 26.95 0.07
C TYR A 620 -1.93 26.13 -0.04
N GLN A 621 -1.97 25.01 -0.79
CA GLN A 621 -0.79 24.18 -1.07
C GLN A 621 -0.90 23.36 -2.36
N LEU A 622 0.24 22.86 -2.84
CA LEU A 622 0.29 21.74 -3.81
C LEU A 622 0.70 20.45 -3.10
N SER A 623 -0.08 19.40 -3.30
CA SER A 623 0.14 18.10 -2.64
C SER A 623 -0.15 16.93 -3.57
N GLY A 624 0.35 15.75 -3.20
CA GLY A 624 0.11 14.52 -3.96
C GLY A 624 -1.23 13.90 -3.66
N ARG A 625 -2.01 13.56 -4.68
CA ARG A 625 -3.23 12.76 -4.55
C ARG A 625 -3.11 11.47 -5.38
N ARG A 626 -4.01 10.52 -5.13
CA ARG A 626 -4.19 9.33 -5.95
C ARG A 626 -5.68 9.06 -6.24
N LEU A 627 -5.95 8.30 -7.30
CA LEU A 627 -7.30 7.88 -7.69
C LEU A 627 -7.27 6.49 -8.33
N ASN A 628 -8.31 5.69 -8.12
CA ASN A 628 -8.47 4.41 -8.83
C ASN A 628 -8.84 4.64 -10.30
N TRP A 629 -8.58 3.65 -11.14
CA TRP A 629 -8.87 3.74 -12.58
C TRP A 629 -10.37 3.90 -12.87
N ASP A 630 -11.24 3.33 -12.04
CA ASP A 630 -12.70 3.43 -12.16
C ASP A 630 -13.27 4.76 -11.61
N ARG A 631 -12.40 5.73 -11.28
CA ARG A 631 -12.72 7.06 -10.71
C ARG A 631 -13.22 7.04 -9.26
N THR A 632 -12.99 5.94 -8.54
CA THR A 632 -13.27 5.84 -7.10
C THR A 632 -12.03 6.11 -6.24
N ASP A 633 -12.22 6.25 -4.93
CA ASP A 633 -11.16 6.46 -3.92
C ASP A 633 -10.24 7.65 -4.25
N TYR A 634 -10.81 8.85 -4.37
CA TYR A 634 -10.03 10.08 -4.50
C TYR A 634 -9.29 10.41 -3.18
N HIS A 635 -8.06 9.91 -3.05
CA HIS A 635 -7.40 9.74 -1.77
C HIS A 635 -6.15 10.63 -1.61
N PRO A 636 -5.89 11.19 -0.41
CA PRO A 636 -4.58 11.73 -0.03
C PRO A 636 -3.42 10.75 -0.30
N LEU A 637 -2.37 11.15 -1.02
CA LEU A 637 -1.19 10.29 -1.23
C LEU A 637 -0.03 10.67 -0.30
N LEU A 638 0.54 11.87 -0.50
CA LEU A 638 1.73 12.33 0.23
C LEU A 638 1.82 13.86 0.26
N ALA A 639 2.67 14.40 1.14
CA ALA A 639 2.92 15.83 1.28
C ALA A 639 1.64 16.68 1.40
N GLN A 640 0.64 16.18 2.13
CA GLN A 640 -0.67 16.83 2.25
C GLN A 640 -0.61 18.21 2.90
N ARG A 641 0.39 18.46 3.74
CA ARG A 641 0.51 19.66 4.56
C ARG A 641 1.98 19.98 4.81
N ALA A 642 2.35 21.26 4.71
CA ALA A 642 3.64 21.75 5.17
C ALA A 642 3.72 21.65 6.69
N GLU A 643 2.63 22.03 7.36
CA GLU A 643 2.43 21.93 8.80
C GLU A 643 1.09 21.26 9.09
N SER A 644 1.09 20.34 10.05
CA SER A 644 -0.13 19.66 10.49
C SER A 644 -0.54 20.20 11.86
N ILE A 645 -1.85 20.41 12.04
CA ILE A 645 -2.48 20.66 13.34
C ILE A 645 -2.53 19.36 14.17
N TYR A 646 -3.08 19.44 15.38
CA TYR A 646 -3.20 18.32 16.33
C TYR A 646 -1.84 17.78 16.79
N ALA A 647 -0.87 18.67 16.98
CA ALA A 647 0.39 18.33 17.61
C ALA A 647 0.23 17.87 19.07
N ASP A 648 -0.86 18.29 19.71
CA ASP A 648 -1.33 17.87 21.03
C ASP A 648 -2.83 17.55 20.92
N PRO A 649 -3.29 16.37 21.37
CA PRO A 649 -4.71 16.00 21.29
C PRO A 649 -5.65 16.90 22.12
N THR A 650 -5.11 17.73 23.02
CA THR A 650 -5.88 18.70 23.83
C THR A 650 -5.98 20.08 23.17
N SER A 651 -5.26 20.32 22.06
CA SER A 651 -5.27 21.59 21.33
C SER A 651 -5.57 21.40 19.85
N LEU A 652 -6.63 22.05 19.35
CA LEU A 652 -7.01 21.97 17.93
C LEU A 652 -6.10 22.80 17.01
N ASP A 653 -5.36 23.76 17.56
CA ASP A 653 -4.61 24.74 16.76
C ASP A 653 -3.09 24.54 16.82
N GLN A 654 -2.59 23.74 17.75
CA GLN A 654 -1.14 23.52 17.86
C GLN A 654 -0.62 22.77 16.63
N ARG A 655 0.43 23.33 16.02
CA ARG A 655 1.03 22.83 14.78
C ARG A 655 2.43 22.27 14.99
N ARG A 656 2.78 21.28 14.16
CA ARG A 656 4.16 20.84 13.94
C ARG A 656 4.45 20.76 12.45
N PRO A 657 5.71 21.02 12.04
CA PRO A 657 6.14 20.78 10.67
C PRO A 657 5.90 19.33 10.25
N SER A 658 5.14 19.12 9.17
CA SER A 658 4.99 17.82 8.53
C SER A 658 6.08 17.65 7.47
N VAL A 659 5.77 17.67 6.16
CA VAL A 659 6.84 17.70 5.14
C VAL A 659 7.61 19.01 5.16
N GLY A 660 6.99 20.09 5.67
CA GLY A 660 7.61 21.40 5.82
C GLY A 660 7.78 22.15 4.50
N PHE A 661 7.13 21.76 3.41
CA PHE A 661 7.14 22.47 2.12
C PHE A 661 5.69 22.70 1.65
N SER A 662 5.41 23.86 1.06
CA SER A 662 4.06 24.21 0.59
C SER A 662 3.71 23.60 -0.76
N GLN A 663 4.69 23.08 -1.49
CA GLN A 663 4.50 22.47 -2.80
C GLN A 663 5.22 21.12 -2.90
N ALA A 664 4.50 20.11 -3.40
CA ALA A 664 5.04 18.85 -3.87
C ALA A 664 4.59 18.65 -5.32
N THR A 665 5.54 18.51 -6.24
CA THR A 665 5.30 18.38 -7.68
C THR A 665 6.12 17.22 -8.25
N ASP A 666 5.86 16.85 -9.51
CA ASP A 666 6.59 15.79 -10.23
C ASP A 666 6.68 14.46 -9.46
N ILE A 667 5.55 14.02 -8.93
CA ILE A 667 5.44 12.82 -8.10
C ILE A 667 5.47 11.58 -9.00
N ARG A 668 6.45 10.70 -8.79
CA ARG A 668 6.63 9.46 -9.56
C ARG A 668 6.95 8.30 -8.62
N GLU A 669 6.28 7.16 -8.82
CA GLU A 669 6.65 5.92 -8.14
C GLU A 669 7.87 5.28 -8.85
N ASP A 670 8.85 4.87 -8.05
CA ASP A 670 10.01 4.10 -8.48
C ASP A 670 9.72 2.58 -8.41
N ALA A 671 10.53 1.74 -9.05
CA ALA A 671 10.33 0.29 -9.12
C ALA A 671 10.21 -0.41 -7.73
N ASN A 672 10.81 0.19 -6.69
CA ASN A 672 10.74 -0.30 -5.31
C ASN A 672 9.49 0.18 -4.53
N GLY A 673 8.61 0.97 -5.17
CA GLY A 673 7.38 1.51 -4.58
C GLY A 673 7.57 2.72 -3.66
N ASN A 674 8.77 3.32 -3.63
CA ASN A 674 8.97 4.66 -3.08
C ASN A 674 8.57 5.72 -4.12
N PHE A 675 8.27 6.92 -3.64
CA PHE A 675 7.99 8.06 -4.50
C PHE A 675 9.18 8.99 -4.57
N ALA A 676 9.65 9.31 -5.78
CA ALA A 676 10.50 10.47 -6.03
C ALA A 676 9.60 11.69 -6.22
N ILE A 677 9.92 12.79 -5.53
CA ILE A 677 9.11 14.01 -5.50
C ILE A 677 10.01 15.26 -5.52
N ILE A 678 9.49 16.36 -6.08
CA ILE A 678 10.13 17.67 -6.02
C ILE A 678 9.38 18.54 -5.00
N LEU A 679 10.08 18.96 -3.95
CA LEU A 679 9.50 19.80 -2.90
C LEU A 679 10.00 21.25 -3.02
N SER A 680 9.10 22.20 -2.86
CA SER A 680 9.44 23.63 -2.90
C SER A 680 8.53 24.50 -2.03
N ASP A 681 9.00 25.70 -1.73
CA ASP A 681 8.15 26.77 -1.19
C ASP A 681 7.40 27.47 -2.35
N ALA A 682 6.26 28.10 -2.03
CA ALA A 682 5.44 28.80 -3.01
C ALA A 682 6.21 29.96 -3.68
N GLY A 683 5.97 30.16 -4.98
CA GLY A 683 6.59 31.21 -5.79
C GLY A 683 7.94 30.83 -6.43
N VAL A 684 8.47 29.64 -6.14
CA VAL A 684 9.65 29.11 -6.84
C VAL A 684 9.36 28.94 -8.34
N ARG A 685 10.29 29.41 -9.19
CA ARG A 685 10.17 29.42 -10.66
C ARG A 685 10.79 28.18 -11.31
N GLY A 686 10.43 27.94 -12.58
CA GLY A 686 10.99 26.88 -13.41
C GLY A 686 10.67 25.46 -12.94
N ALA A 687 9.64 25.31 -12.09
CA ALA A 687 9.33 24.07 -11.36
C ALA A 687 10.54 23.50 -10.59
N ALA A 688 11.44 24.37 -10.14
CA ALA A 688 12.63 24.00 -9.39
C ALA A 688 12.27 23.58 -7.95
N GLY A 689 13.03 22.66 -7.37
CA GLY A 689 12.89 22.31 -5.97
C GLY A 689 13.99 21.38 -5.48
N THR A 690 13.80 20.85 -4.26
CA THR A 690 14.64 19.77 -3.72
C THR A 690 14.13 18.42 -4.17
N LEU A 691 15.03 17.51 -4.54
CA LEU A 691 14.69 16.10 -4.77
C LEU A 691 14.53 15.38 -3.44
N ALA A 692 13.40 14.70 -3.25
CA ALA A 692 13.14 13.88 -2.08
C ALA A 692 12.60 12.49 -2.47
N ILE A 693 12.83 11.52 -1.60
CA ILE A 693 12.31 10.16 -1.70
C ILE A 693 11.37 9.92 -0.53
N PHE A 694 10.17 9.41 -0.81
CA PHE A 694 9.13 9.14 0.19
C PHE A 694 8.76 7.64 0.20
N ASN A 695 8.98 6.97 1.32
CA ASN A 695 8.55 5.60 1.55
C ASN A 695 7.16 5.57 2.21
N ARG A 696 6.12 5.42 1.39
CA ARG A 696 4.72 5.47 1.86
C ARG A 696 4.36 4.42 2.91
N SER A 697 5.10 3.31 2.98
CA SER A 697 4.77 2.22 3.91
C SER A 697 5.22 2.44 5.34
N ILE A 698 5.96 3.51 5.62
CA ILE A 698 6.41 3.83 6.98
C ILE A 698 5.37 4.68 7.72
N GLY A 699 4.74 5.65 7.04
CA GLY A 699 3.72 6.55 7.60
C GLY A 699 3.97 8.04 7.30
N PRO A 700 3.26 8.95 7.97
CA PRO A 700 3.39 10.39 7.78
C PRO A 700 4.73 10.93 8.29
N VAL A 701 5.12 12.09 7.76
CA VAL A 701 6.35 12.80 8.11
C VAL A 701 6.06 13.84 9.18
N GLU A 702 6.91 13.88 10.20
CA GLU A 702 7.10 15.01 11.09
C GLU A 702 8.55 15.47 10.99
N ARG A 703 8.77 16.64 10.38
CA ARG A 703 10.13 17.14 10.14
C ARG A 703 10.81 17.50 11.45
N GLY A 704 12.02 16.97 11.64
CA GLY A 704 12.84 17.21 12.84
C GLY A 704 12.55 16.26 14.00
N ARG A 705 11.63 15.30 13.83
CA ARG A 705 11.38 14.25 14.83
C ARG A 705 12.49 13.19 14.77
N SER A 706 13.04 12.83 15.94
CA SER A 706 14.19 11.93 16.06
C SER A 706 14.17 11.03 17.30
N ASP A 707 13.01 10.90 17.96
CA ASP A 707 12.84 9.95 19.07
C ASP A 707 13.03 8.49 18.62
N GLU A 708 13.43 7.64 19.57
CA GLU A 708 13.57 6.21 19.34
C GLU A 708 12.23 5.61 18.89
N GLY A 709 12.28 4.72 17.90
CA GLY A 709 11.08 4.11 17.31
C GLY A 709 10.41 4.90 16.18
N TYR A 710 10.73 6.19 16.01
CA TYR A 710 10.27 6.95 14.85
C TYR A 710 11.10 6.64 13.60
N LEU A 711 10.50 5.90 12.67
CA LEU A 711 11.10 5.67 11.34
C LEU A 711 10.77 6.84 10.41
N VAL A 712 11.81 7.47 9.89
CA VAL A 712 11.66 8.59 8.94
C VAL A 712 11.19 8.06 7.58
N SER A 713 10.05 8.55 7.10
CA SER A 713 9.46 8.12 5.81
C SER A 713 9.92 8.95 4.62
N MET A 714 10.65 10.06 4.82
CA MET A 714 11.11 10.95 3.75
C MET A 714 12.59 11.29 3.88
N HIS A 715 13.32 11.23 2.77
CA HIS A 715 14.73 11.59 2.69
C HIS A 715 14.94 12.69 1.64
N ILE A 716 15.65 13.76 2.00
CA ILE A 716 16.13 14.78 1.05
C ILE A 716 17.45 14.30 0.47
N VAL A 717 17.49 14.09 -0.85
CA VAL A 717 18.62 13.44 -1.54
C VAL A 717 19.85 14.35 -1.64
N ASP A 718 19.62 15.63 -1.91
CA ASP A 718 20.66 16.66 -1.94
C ASP A 718 20.22 17.87 -1.10
N PRO A 719 20.69 17.97 0.16
CA PRO A 719 20.35 19.09 1.04
C PRO A 719 20.81 20.48 0.54
N ALA A 720 21.77 20.56 -0.40
CA ALA A 720 22.25 21.82 -0.93
C ALA A 720 21.25 22.47 -1.91
N ALA A 721 20.47 21.65 -2.61
CA ALA A 721 19.36 22.08 -3.44
C ALA A 721 18.11 22.28 -2.56
N THR A 722 17.99 23.41 -1.88
CA THR A 722 17.08 23.55 -0.72
C THR A 722 15.59 23.52 -1.10
N GLY A 723 15.24 23.97 -2.31
CA GLY A 723 13.85 24.21 -2.71
C GLY A 723 13.13 25.29 -1.90
N ARG A 724 13.87 26.06 -1.09
CA ARG A 724 13.30 27.06 -0.16
C ARG A 724 13.17 28.44 -0.77
N ALA A 725 12.33 29.26 -0.15
CA ALA A 725 12.31 30.70 -0.33
C ALA A 725 13.60 31.31 0.27
N GLY A 726 14.66 31.38 -0.53
CA GLY A 726 15.98 31.84 -0.12
C GLY A 726 17.10 31.26 -0.99
N PRO A 727 18.37 31.54 -0.66
CA PRO A 727 19.51 31.00 -1.40
C PRO A 727 19.50 29.47 -1.44
N THR A 728 19.72 28.92 -2.63
CA THR A 728 19.98 27.50 -2.87
C THR A 728 21.35 27.32 -3.51
N SER A 729 21.89 26.10 -3.46
CA SER A 729 23.03 25.67 -4.27
C SER A 729 22.59 24.50 -5.16
N GLY A 730 21.87 24.88 -6.22
CA GLY A 730 21.27 23.99 -7.21
C GLY A 730 19.79 23.74 -6.99
N ALA A 731 19.16 23.08 -7.95
CA ALA A 731 17.77 22.64 -7.87
C ALA A 731 17.52 21.46 -8.83
N TYR A 732 16.43 20.75 -8.58
CA TYR A 732 15.98 19.59 -9.35
C TYR A 732 14.58 19.77 -9.91
N ARG A 733 14.27 19.06 -10.99
CA ARG A 733 12.89 18.82 -11.47
C ARG A 733 12.76 17.48 -12.19
N ALA A 734 11.52 17.01 -12.34
CA ALA A 734 11.16 15.82 -13.13
C ALA A 734 12.03 14.57 -12.89
N PRO A 735 11.99 13.96 -11.68
CA PRO A 735 12.72 12.74 -11.40
C PRO A 735 12.10 11.52 -12.10
N PHE A 736 12.94 10.56 -12.45
CA PHE A 736 12.62 9.29 -13.08
C PHE A 736 13.53 8.18 -12.52
N GLY A 737 12.97 7.08 -12.03
CA GLY A 737 13.76 5.96 -11.48
C GLY A 737 14.50 5.18 -12.57
N MET A 738 15.80 4.90 -12.35
CA MET A 738 16.65 4.21 -13.33
C MET A 738 16.86 2.73 -12.98
N PRO A 739 17.17 1.87 -13.96
CA PRO A 739 17.38 0.43 -13.74
C PRO A 739 18.48 0.08 -12.73
N ASP A 740 19.52 0.90 -12.61
CA ASP A 740 20.62 0.73 -11.64
C ASP A 740 20.27 1.20 -10.22
N GLY A 741 19.11 1.85 -10.04
CA GLY A 741 18.66 2.44 -8.79
C GLY A 741 19.05 3.89 -8.56
N THR A 742 19.68 4.55 -9.52
CA THR A 742 19.83 6.00 -9.51
C THR A 742 18.51 6.67 -9.90
N ILE A 743 18.44 7.99 -9.71
CA ILE A 743 17.30 8.80 -10.14
C ILE A 743 17.80 9.70 -11.27
N MET A 744 17.28 9.52 -12.48
CA MET A 744 17.48 10.49 -13.55
C MET A 744 16.62 11.72 -13.27
N ALA A 745 17.21 12.91 -13.28
CA ALA A 745 16.50 14.16 -13.04
C ALA A 745 17.16 15.29 -13.82
N SER A 746 16.44 16.39 -14.02
CA SER A 746 17.04 17.63 -14.50
C SER A 746 17.62 18.39 -13.33
N TYR A 747 18.89 18.77 -13.40
CA TYR A 747 19.61 19.50 -12.37
C TYR A 747 20.14 20.83 -12.91
N THR A 748 19.98 21.89 -12.13
CA THR A 748 20.64 23.17 -12.38
C THR A 748 21.63 23.46 -11.27
N GLY A 749 22.83 23.93 -11.63
CA GLY A 749 23.83 24.43 -10.67
C GLY A 749 23.56 25.85 -10.16
N PHE A 750 22.35 26.39 -10.38
CA PHE A 750 21.98 27.75 -9.99
C PHE A 750 22.21 28.01 -8.50
N ALA A 751 22.89 29.11 -8.19
CA ALA A 751 23.09 29.59 -6.84
C ALA A 751 22.40 30.95 -6.65
N GLY A 752 21.45 31.03 -5.71
CA GLY A 752 20.63 32.22 -5.49
C GLY A 752 19.21 31.90 -5.06
N ASP A 753 18.31 32.89 -5.11
CA ASP A 753 16.89 32.72 -4.75
C ASP A 753 16.07 32.23 -5.96
N LEU A 754 15.50 31.04 -5.83
CA LEU A 754 14.69 30.39 -6.87
C LEU A 754 13.36 31.10 -7.19
N ARG A 755 12.98 32.14 -6.42
CA ARG A 755 11.81 32.98 -6.74
C ARG A 755 12.09 34.00 -7.83
N ASN A 756 13.35 34.38 -8.04
CA ASN A 756 13.76 35.40 -9.00
C ASN A 756 14.95 34.98 -9.88
N PRO A 757 14.99 33.75 -10.45
CA PRO A 757 16.05 33.39 -11.38
C PRO A 757 15.86 34.18 -12.68
N GLY A 758 16.93 34.73 -13.25
CA GLY A 758 16.89 35.30 -14.61
C GLY A 758 16.91 34.23 -15.70
N ALA A 759 17.56 33.11 -15.42
CA ALA A 759 17.61 31.92 -16.25
C ALA A 759 17.99 30.71 -15.38
N LEU A 760 17.59 29.51 -15.80
CA LEU A 760 17.98 28.24 -15.18
C LEU A 760 18.49 27.31 -16.29
N ASN A 761 19.80 27.05 -16.29
CA ASN A 761 20.40 26.06 -17.18
C ASN A 761 20.27 24.68 -16.55
N TRP A 762 19.74 23.71 -17.28
CA TRP A 762 19.44 22.39 -16.75
C TRP A 762 20.18 21.33 -17.54
N ASP A 763 20.90 20.47 -16.83
CA ASP A 763 21.47 19.23 -17.37
C ASP A 763 20.61 18.04 -16.93
N ILE A 764 20.63 16.95 -17.69
CA ILE A 764 20.07 15.67 -17.26
C ILE A 764 21.17 14.89 -16.54
N VAL A 765 20.91 14.53 -15.28
CA VAL A 765 21.86 13.84 -14.41
C VAL A 765 21.25 12.54 -13.86
N ALA A 766 22.08 11.52 -13.62
CA ALA A 766 21.77 10.40 -12.75
C ALA A 766 22.22 10.74 -11.32
N VAL A 767 21.31 10.65 -10.36
CA VAL A 767 21.55 11.01 -8.94
C VAL A 767 21.53 9.75 -8.09
N HIS A 768 22.58 9.53 -7.31
CA HIS A 768 22.60 8.44 -6.34
C HIS A 768 21.68 8.78 -5.15
N PRO A 769 20.65 7.96 -4.86
CA PRO A 769 19.53 8.33 -3.99
C PRO A 769 19.89 8.53 -2.52
N ARG A 770 21.09 8.13 -2.10
CA ARG A 770 21.56 8.24 -0.70
C ARG A 770 22.67 9.25 -0.47
N THR A 771 23.50 9.47 -1.48
CA THR A 771 24.68 10.34 -1.33
C THR A 771 24.50 11.67 -2.04
N GLY A 772 23.48 11.81 -2.89
CA GLY A 772 23.31 12.97 -3.75
C GLY A 772 24.37 13.10 -4.84
N ALA A 773 25.28 12.13 -4.98
CA ALA A 773 26.30 12.13 -6.02
C ALA A 773 25.63 12.11 -7.40
N ARG A 774 26.14 12.94 -8.32
CA ARG A 774 25.56 13.15 -9.65
C ARG A 774 26.53 12.71 -10.74
N GLN A 775 26.02 12.05 -11.76
CA GLN A 775 26.67 11.86 -13.04
C GLN A 775 25.87 12.59 -14.12
N THR A 776 26.50 13.49 -14.86
CA THR A 776 25.85 14.14 -16.01
C THR A 776 25.68 13.14 -17.15
N LEU A 777 24.46 13.00 -17.65
CA LEU A 777 24.11 12.14 -18.78
C LEU A 777 23.99 12.95 -20.07
N ILE A 778 23.33 14.11 -20.00
CA ILE A 778 23.14 15.03 -21.13
C ILE A 778 23.33 16.45 -20.62
N SER A 779 24.14 17.23 -21.32
CA SER A 779 24.36 18.66 -21.07
C SER A 779 24.42 19.39 -22.40
N GLY A 780 24.03 20.66 -22.40
CA GLY A 780 24.01 21.52 -23.58
C GLY A 780 23.68 22.96 -23.25
N PRO A 781 23.70 23.86 -24.23
CA PRO A 781 23.20 25.23 -24.03
C PRO A 781 21.71 25.20 -23.69
N GLY A 782 21.26 26.05 -22.77
CA GLY A 782 19.86 26.13 -22.39
C GLY A 782 19.45 25.13 -21.30
N ALA A 783 18.29 24.50 -21.48
CA ALA A 783 17.63 23.69 -20.47
C ALA A 783 17.20 22.34 -21.04
N GLN A 784 17.89 21.27 -20.66
CA GLN A 784 17.50 19.89 -20.94
C GLN A 784 16.66 19.36 -19.77
N VAL A 785 15.35 19.18 -20.01
CA VAL A 785 14.36 18.90 -18.97
C VAL A 785 13.43 17.73 -19.28
N ASP A 786 12.74 17.26 -18.24
CA ASP A 786 11.62 16.32 -18.32
C ASP A 786 12.00 14.99 -19.04
N ALA A 787 13.22 14.51 -18.79
CA ALA A 787 13.74 13.30 -19.42
C ALA A 787 13.02 12.02 -18.96
N VAL A 788 12.81 11.11 -19.89
CA VAL A 788 12.26 9.77 -19.66
C VAL A 788 13.08 8.71 -20.39
N LEU A 789 13.19 7.52 -19.81
CA LEU A 789 13.86 6.38 -20.44
C LEU A 789 12.84 5.45 -21.09
N ALA A 790 12.99 5.18 -22.38
CA ALA A 790 12.11 4.31 -23.13
C ALA A 790 12.45 2.83 -22.87
N LEU A 791 11.67 2.20 -21.99
CA LEU A 791 11.80 0.80 -21.60
C LEU A 791 10.52 0.03 -21.94
N LYS A 792 10.69 -1.19 -22.45
CA LYS A 792 9.59 -2.13 -22.65
C LYS A 792 9.31 -2.86 -21.35
N HIS A 793 8.02 -2.99 -21.01
CA HIS A 793 7.57 -3.77 -19.85
C HIS A 793 6.23 -4.48 -20.11
N PRO A 794 5.91 -5.54 -19.34
CA PRO A 794 4.67 -6.28 -19.50
C PRO A 794 3.45 -5.38 -19.22
N ALA A 795 2.33 -5.69 -19.86
CA ALA A 795 1.06 -5.03 -19.56
C ALA A 795 0.63 -5.34 -18.12
N ARG A 796 0.21 -4.30 -17.38
CA ARG A 796 -0.29 -4.44 -16.01
C ARG A 796 -1.75 -4.06 -15.92
N LYS A 797 -2.51 -4.82 -15.13
CA LYS A 797 -3.93 -4.53 -14.92
C LYS A 797 -4.11 -3.18 -14.24
N MET A 798 -5.16 -2.47 -14.63
CA MET A 798 -5.58 -1.24 -13.96
C MET A 798 -6.18 -1.55 -12.58
N TYR A 799 -6.03 -0.61 -11.64
CA TYR A 799 -6.56 -0.78 -10.30
C TYR A 799 -8.02 -0.32 -10.24
N GLU A 800 -8.93 -1.26 -10.04
CA GLU A 800 -10.34 -1.00 -9.76
C GLU A 800 -10.62 -1.06 -8.26
N ASN A 801 -11.71 -0.45 -7.82
CA ASN A 801 -12.08 -0.47 -6.41
C ASN A 801 -12.31 -1.90 -5.94
N ARG A 802 -11.59 -2.29 -4.89
CA ARG A 802 -11.74 -3.59 -4.26
C ARG A 802 -12.04 -3.36 -2.78
N ARG A 803 -13.02 -4.09 -2.28
CA ARG A 803 -13.27 -4.21 -0.84
C ARG A 803 -12.24 -5.16 -0.22
N GLN A 804 -10.97 -4.76 -0.24
CA GLN A 804 -9.84 -5.58 0.25
C GLN A 804 -9.27 -5.08 1.59
N LEU A 805 -9.69 -3.90 2.05
CA LEU A 805 -9.32 -3.30 3.34
C LEU A 805 -10.50 -2.53 3.92
N VAL A 806 -10.30 -1.98 5.12
CA VAL A 806 -11.29 -1.13 5.80
C VAL A 806 -11.56 0.19 5.06
N PHE A 807 -10.65 0.57 4.16
CA PHE A 807 -10.86 1.57 3.13
C PHE A 807 -11.01 0.85 1.79
N GLY A 808 -12.11 1.12 1.12
CA GLY A 808 -12.41 0.49 -0.14
C GLY A 808 -13.90 0.52 -0.40
N GLY A 809 -14.24 0.09 -1.59
CA GLY A 809 -15.56 0.23 -2.10
C GLY A 809 -15.79 -0.64 -3.32
N THR A 810 -16.85 -0.30 -4.02
CA THR A 810 -17.26 -0.90 -5.28
C THR A 810 -17.86 0.18 -6.15
N VAL A 811 -18.06 -0.12 -7.43
CA VAL A 811 -18.93 0.67 -8.30
C VAL A 811 -20.29 0.00 -8.36
N ASN A 812 -21.35 0.73 -8.03
CA ASN A 812 -22.74 0.36 -8.27
C ASN A 812 -23.32 1.25 -9.39
N PRO A 813 -23.44 0.74 -10.63
CA PRO A 813 -23.97 1.50 -11.76
C PRO A 813 -25.39 2.04 -11.54
N ALA A 814 -26.19 1.41 -10.67
CA ALA A 814 -27.56 1.83 -10.39
C ALA A 814 -27.65 3.20 -9.70
N LEU A 815 -26.57 3.68 -9.07
CA LEU A 815 -26.52 5.02 -8.47
C LEU A 815 -26.31 6.14 -9.50
N GLY A 816 -25.93 5.82 -10.75
CA GLY A 816 -25.72 6.81 -11.81
C GLY A 816 -24.73 7.91 -11.42
N GLN A 817 -25.19 9.16 -11.37
CA GLN A 817 -24.38 10.34 -10.99
C GLN A 817 -24.38 10.61 -9.48
N ARG A 818 -24.63 9.59 -8.66
CA ARG A 818 -24.54 9.65 -7.20
C ARG A 818 -23.50 8.65 -6.70
N ALA A 819 -23.10 8.84 -5.45
CA ALA A 819 -22.22 7.95 -4.72
C ALA A 819 -22.76 7.72 -3.30
N SER A 820 -22.59 6.50 -2.79
CA SER A 820 -22.91 6.14 -1.41
C SER A 820 -21.64 6.20 -0.57
N VAL A 821 -21.63 7.09 0.42
CA VAL A 821 -20.51 7.27 1.34
C VAL A 821 -20.94 6.82 2.72
N TYR A 822 -20.16 5.91 3.30
CA TYR A 822 -20.37 5.41 4.64
C TYR A 822 -19.15 5.76 5.51
N MET A 823 -19.37 6.37 6.67
CA MET A 823 -18.35 6.60 7.68
C MET A 823 -18.72 5.83 8.94
N PRO A 824 -17.97 4.79 9.33
CA PRO A 824 -18.22 4.06 10.58
C PRO A 824 -18.03 4.94 11.84
N ASP A 825 -17.19 5.97 11.78
CA ASP A 825 -17.01 6.98 12.83
C ASP A 825 -16.53 8.29 12.17
N ALA A 826 -17.47 9.22 11.91
CA ALA A 826 -17.16 10.48 11.26
C ALA A 826 -16.21 11.38 12.10
N PRO A 827 -16.40 11.56 13.42
CA PRO A 827 -15.42 12.24 14.28
C PRO A 827 -13.98 11.72 14.12
N MET A 828 -13.77 10.41 14.08
CA MET A 828 -12.44 9.82 13.90
C MET A 828 -11.86 10.15 12.52
N VAL A 829 -12.64 10.00 11.45
CA VAL A 829 -12.23 10.30 10.07
C VAL A 829 -11.72 11.74 9.93
N PHE A 830 -12.43 12.71 10.53
CA PHE A 830 -12.04 14.13 10.44
C PHE A 830 -10.71 14.46 11.10
N THR A 831 -10.22 13.61 12.02
CA THR A 831 -8.85 13.74 12.58
C THR A 831 -7.76 13.46 11.54
N LEU A 832 -8.05 12.68 10.49
CA LEU A 832 -7.12 12.33 9.41
C LEU A 832 -7.23 13.26 8.20
N LEU A 833 -8.43 13.78 7.91
CA LEU A 833 -8.66 14.67 6.77
C LEU A 833 -7.95 16.02 6.94
N ASN A 834 -7.86 16.51 8.18
CA ASN A 834 -7.30 17.83 8.48
C ASN A 834 -5.88 17.84 9.05
N ALA A 835 -5.35 16.67 9.43
CA ALA A 835 -3.99 16.54 9.90
C ALA A 835 -3.51 15.11 9.74
N ASN A 836 -2.21 14.93 9.56
CA ASN A 836 -1.64 13.60 9.56
C ASN A 836 -0.24 13.62 10.16
N LEU A 837 -0.18 13.61 11.49
CA LEU A 837 1.03 13.35 12.28
C LEU A 837 0.88 12.03 12.99
N ARG A 838 2.02 11.42 13.34
CA ARG A 838 2.05 10.20 14.15
C ARG A 838 2.02 10.56 15.64
N ARG A 839 0.92 11.22 16.04
CA ARG A 839 0.65 11.76 17.38
C ARG A 839 -0.80 11.46 17.78
N GLY A 840 -1.16 11.74 19.04
CA GLY A 840 -2.52 11.56 19.56
C GLY A 840 -3.56 12.38 18.81
N ARG A 841 -4.83 11.96 18.91
CA ARG A 841 -5.94 12.48 18.10
C ARG A 841 -6.99 13.19 18.97
N PRO A 842 -7.48 14.37 18.58
CA PRO A 842 -8.45 15.14 19.37
C PRO A 842 -9.89 14.64 19.16
N VAL A 843 -10.12 13.32 19.15
CA VAL A 843 -11.44 12.76 18.80
C VAL A 843 -12.53 13.20 19.79
N GLY A 844 -12.16 13.44 21.05
CA GLY A 844 -13.07 13.98 22.07
C GLY A 844 -13.58 15.38 21.73
N ALA A 845 -12.79 16.21 21.05
CA ALA A 845 -13.24 17.54 20.61
C ALA A 845 -14.36 17.47 19.57
N PHE A 846 -14.40 16.39 18.79
CA PHE A 846 -15.42 16.14 17.77
C PHE A 846 -16.58 15.28 18.26
N ALA A 847 -16.57 14.83 19.51
CA ALA A 847 -17.65 14.03 20.09
C ALA A 847 -18.99 14.78 20.22
N LYS A 848 -18.97 16.11 20.12
CA LYS A 848 -20.19 16.96 20.07
C LYS A 848 -20.84 16.98 18.69
N ALA A 849 -20.21 16.39 17.67
CA ALA A 849 -20.78 16.35 16.33
C ALA A 849 -22.08 15.56 16.35
N THR A 850 -23.14 16.15 15.78
CA THR A 850 -24.43 15.48 15.61
C THR A 850 -24.86 15.43 14.14
N GLN A 851 -24.19 16.18 13.27
CA GLN A 851 -24.53 16.27 11.86
C GLN A 851 -23.26 16.31 10.98
N LEU A 852 -23.35 15.66 9.82
CA LEU A 852 -22.45 15.84 8.69
C LEU A 852 -23.12 16.80 7.69
N ALA A 853 -22.52 17.96 7.45
CA ALA A 853 -22.92 18.87 6.38
C ALA A 853 -22.02 18.67 5.16
N ILE A 854 -22.62 18.67 3.97
CA ILE A 854 -21.91 18.52 2.70
C ILE A 854 -22.19 19.73 1.82
N TYR A 855 -21.13 20.37 1.38
CA TYR A 855 -21.18 21.54 0.50
C TYR A 855 -20.61 21.19 -0.87
N ARG A 856 -21.19 21.76 -1.92
CA ARG A 856 -20.54 21.86 -3.23
C ARG A 856 -19.70 23.13 -3.24
N GLU A 857 -18.44 23.00 -3.65
CA GLU A 857 -17.61 24.16 -3.92
C GLU A 857 -17.83 24.61 -5.37
N ASN A 858 -18.09 25.90 -5.55
CA ASN A 858 -18.29 26.49 -6.87
C ASN A 858 -16.96 27.07 -7.40
N PRO A 859 -16.64 26.86 -8.69
CA PRO A 859 -15.41 27.35 -9.27
C PRO A 859 -15.40 28.88 -9.39
N ALA A 860 -14.21 29.48 -9.46
CA ALA A 860 -14.09 30.88 -9.80
C ALA A 860 -14.50 31.07 -11.28
N PRO A 861 -15.46 31.97 -11.57
CA PRO A 861 -15.84 32.28 -12.95
C PRO A 861 -14.62 32.67 -13.81
N ALA A 862 -14.67 32.41 -15.12
CA ALA A 862 -13.56 32.64 -16.05
C ALA A 862 -13.02 34.09 -16.07
N GLY A 863 -13.83 35.08 -15.69
CA GLY A 863 -13.41 36.49 -15.59
C GLY A 863 -12.81 36.91 -14.24
N THR A 864 -12.72 35.99 -13.27
CA THR A 864 -12.24 36.30 -11.91
C THR A 864 -10.74 36.52 -11.90
N SER A 865 -10.28 37.64 -11.35
CA SER A 865 -8.86 38.02 -11.26
C SER A 865 -8.37 38.27 -9.83
N SER A 866 -9.28 38.26 -8.85
CA SER A 866 -8.97 38.41 -7.43
C SER A 866 -10.06 37.75 -6.57
N GLY A 867 -9.71 37.39 -5.34
CA GLY A 867 -10.62 36.78 -4.36
C GLY A 867 -10.89 37.72 -3.20
N GLY A 868 -12.16 37.87 -2.81
CA GLY A 868 -12.57 38.71 -1.68
C GLY A 868 -12.53 38.00 -0.32
N GLY A 869 -12.21 36.70 -0.28
CA GLY A 869 -12.16 35.90 0.95
C GLY A 869 -10.81 35.97 1.70
N PRO A 870 -10.71 35.30 2.87
CA PRO A 870 -9.46 35.16 3.60
C PRO A 870 -8.31 34.68 2.71
N GLY A 871 -7.12 35.24 2.91
CA GLY A 871 -5.96 34.93 2.08
C GLY A 871 -6.12 35.30 0.60
N GLY A 872 -7.11 36.10 0.20
CA GLY A 872 -7.34 36.48 -1.20
C GLY A 872 -7.93 35.35 -2.07
N ILE A 873 -8.60 34.39 -1.43
CA ILE A 873 -9.21 33.22 -2.09
C ILE A 873 -10.65 33.56 -2.54
N PHE A 874 -11.03 33.10 -3.73
CA PHE A 874 -12.44 33.05 -4.14
C PHE A 874 -13.10 31.83 -3.50
N GLN A 875 -14.18 32.01 -2.75
CA GLN A 875 -14.91 30.91 -2.12
C GLN A 875 -16.41 31.12 -2.28
N SER A 876 -17.09 30.11 -2.80
CA SER A 876 -18.54 30.10 -2.97
C SER A 876 -19.02 28.67 -2.76
N ARG A 877 -19.86 28.45 -1.75
CA ARG A 877 -20.31 27.13 -1.34
C ARG A 877 -21.82 27.06 -1.31
N ASP A 878 -22.35 26.03 -1.94
CA ASP A 878 -23.76 25.67 -1.82
C ASP A 878 -23.88 24.51 -0.84
N LEU A 879 -24.66 24.68 0.23
CA LEU A 879 -24.99 23.56 1.10
C LEU A 879 -25.90 22.59 0.33
N LEU A 880 -25.44 21.37 0.11
CA LEU A 880 -26.21 20.32 -0.56
C LEU A 880 -27.18 19.63 0.40
N GLY A 881 -26.79 19.48 1.66
CA GLY A 881 -27.63 18.85 2.67
C GLY A 881 -26.89 18.53 3.96
N ARG A 882 -27.64 18.00 4.92
CA ARG A 882 -27.15 17.53 6.21
C ARG A 882 -27.65 16.12 6.48
N ALA A 883 -26.82 15.30 7.10
CA ALA A 883 -27.19 13.99 7.62
C ALA A 883 -26.91 13.93 9.12
N GLY A 884 -27.86 13.42 9.91
CA GLY A 884 -27.64 13.17 11.33
C GLY A 884 -26.65 12.02 11.53
N LEU A 885 -25.74 12.17 12.49
CA LEU A 885 -24.88 11.09 12.94
C LEU A 885 -25.66 10.17 13.89
N ALA A 886 -25.41 8.87 13.80
CA ALA A 886 -25.88 7.91 14.80
C ALA A 886 -25.14 8.11 16.14
N LYS A 887 -25.62 7.44 17.20
CA LYS A 887 -25.06 7.60 18.56
C LYS A 887 -23.59 7.17 18.68
N ASP A 888 -23.15 6.24 17.84
CA ASP A 888 -21.76 5.79 17.71
C ASP A 888 -20.93 6.68 16.77
N GLY A 889 -21.49 7.78 16.28
CA GLY A 889 -20.82 8.72 15.37
C GLY A 889 -20.82 8.28 13.90
N SER A 890 -21.45 7.15 13.57
CA SER A 890 -21.52 6.65 12.19
C SER A 890 -22.53 7.43 11.35
N VAL A 891 -22.32 7.47 10.03
CA VAL A 891 -23.27 8.06 9.09
C VAL A 891 -23.16 7.41 7.72
N ARG A 892 -24.29 7.29 7.02
CA ARG A 892 -24.34 6.83 5.63
C ARG A 892 -25.15 7.81 4.80
N VAL A 893 -24.56 8.30 3.71
CA VAL A 893 -25.17 9.30 2.82
C VAL A 893 -25.11 8.84 1.38
N GLU A 894 -26.04 9.34 0.57
CA GLU A 894 -25.92 9.36 -0.88
C GLU A 894 -25.78 10.79 -1.35
N ALA A 895 -24.63 11.12 -1.95
CA ALA A 895 -24.27 12.46 -2.37
C ALA A 895 -24.02 12.53 -3.88
N PRO A 896 -24.10 13.71 -4.50
CA PRO A 896 -23.80 13.88 -5.92
C PRO A 896 -22.34 13.50 -6.22
N ALA A 897 -22.14 12.79 -7.33
CA ALA A 897 -20.83 12.53 -7.91
C ALA A 897 -20.44 13.62 -8.91
N GLY A 898 -19.19 13.62 -9.37
CA GLY A 898 -18.76 14.50 -10.47
C GLY A 898 -18.60 15.98 -10.09
N ALA A 899 -18.47 16.29 -8.80
CA ALA A 899 -18.25 17.64 -8.30
C ALA A 899 -17.30 17.67 -7.10
N GLY A 900 -16.67 18.82 -6.88
CA GLY A 900 -15.86 19.10 -5.70
C GLY A 900 -16.78 19.34 -4.49
N VAL A 901 -16.57 18.57 -3.44
CA VAL A 901 -17.34 18.64 -2.19
C VAL A 901 -16.45 18.96 -0.99
N ILE A 902 -17.03 19.67 -0.03
CA ILE A 902 -16.44 19.94 1.29
C ILE A 902 -17.33 19.30 2.34
N LEU A 903 -16.72 18.55 3.25
CA LEU A 903 -17.41 17.91 4.37
C LEU A 903 -17.15 18.71 5.66
N GLU A 904 -18.16 18.82 6.50
CA GLU A 904 -18.10 19.56 7.76
C GLU A 904 -18.86 18.82 8.86
N LEU A 905 -18.25 18.69 10.03
CA LEU A 905 -18.95 18.23 11.24
C LEU A 905 -19.57 19.43 11.95
N GLN A 906 -20.85 19.31 12.29
CA GLN A 906 -21.61 20.34 13.00
C GLN A 906 -22.18 19.81 14.33
N ASP A 907 -22.30 20.71 15.30
CA ASP A 907 -23.03 20.44 16.56
C ASP A 907 -24.57 20.45 16.33
N SER A 908 -25.35 20.24 17.39
CA SER A 908 -26.82 20.22 17.31
C SER A 908 -27.46 21.56 16.96
N SER A 909 -26.71 22.67 17.09
CA SER A 909 -27.15 24.02 16.71
C SER A 909 -26.75 24.35 15.26
N GLY A 910 -26.06 23.44 14.56
CA GLY A 910 -25.56 23.65 13.21
C GLY A 910 -24.25 24.44 13.15
N ASN A 911 -23.57 24.67 14.28
CA ASN A 911 -22.28 25.35 14.28
C ASN A 911 -21.17 24.41 13.79
N PRO A 912 -20.22 24.88 12.97
CA PRO A 912 -19.10 24.07 12.52
C PRO A 912 -18.17 23.73 13.70
N LEU A 913 -17.90 22.44 13.88
CA LEU A 913 -16.84 21.95 14.77
C LEU A 913 -15.52 21.79 14.02
N ILE A 914 -15.58 21.28 12.79
CA ILE A 914 -14.43 21.14 11.90
C ILE A 914 -14.90 21.03 10.46
N THR A 915 -14.30 21.83 9.59
CA THR A 915 -14.50 21.82 8.14
C THR A 915 -13.29 21.20 7.47
N MET A 916 -13.47 20.41 6.40
CA MET A 916 -12.34 19.98 5.59
C MET A 916 -11.59 21.19 5.01
N GLY A 917 -10.27 21.20 5.20
CA GLY A 917 -9.36 22.20 4.64
C GLY A 917 -9.07 22.03 3.14
N GLU A 918 -9.79 21.15 2.44
CA GLU A 918 -9.58 20.84 1.03
C GLU A 918 -10.80 20.13 0.43
N GLU A 919 -10.96 20.23 -0.89
CA GLU A 919 -12.01 19.52 -1.63
C GLU A 919 -11.75 18.00 -1.67
N HIS A 920 -12.85 17.27 -1.71
CA HIS A 920 -12.93 15.87 -2.08
C HIS A 920 -13.84 15.72 -3.30
N GLN A 921 -13.83 14.55 -3.93
CA GLN A 921 -14.79 14.21 -4.99
C GLN A 921 -15.28 12.80 -4.77
N LEU A 922 -16.44 12.51 -5.35
CA LEU A 922 -17.01 11.17 -5.42
C LEU A 922 -17.18 10.77 -6.88
N GLY A 923 -16.81 9.53 -7.20
CA GLY A 923 -16.96 8.94 -8.52
C GLY A 923 -18.41 8.54 -8.82
N PRO A 924 -18.87 8.61 -10.09
CA PRO A 924 -20.19 8.10 -10.46
C PRO A 924 -20.34 6.61 -10.11
N GLY A 925 -21.40 6.27 -9.38
CA GLY A 925 -21.63 4.90 -8.93
C GLY A 925 -20.80 4.47 -7.73
N GLU A 926 -19.93 5.32 -7.18
CA GLU A 926 -19.04 4.94 -6.10
C GLU A 926 -19.82 4.54 -4.84
N VAL A 927 -19.46 3.39 -4.27
CA VAL A 927 -19.90 2.98 -2.94
C VAL A 927 -18.64 2.82 -2.10
N ILE A 928 -18.41 3.71 -1.15
CA ILE A 928 -17.17 3.76 -0.38
C ILE A 928 -17.41 3.79 1.13
N SER A 929 -16.59 3.04 1.86
CA SER A 929 -16.44 3.17 3.30
C SER A 929 -15.22 4.03 3.61
N LEU A 930 -15.44 5.20 4.20
CA LEU A 930 -14.42 6.12 4.65
C LEU A 930 -14.17 5.93 6.14
N GLY A 931 -12.99 5.46 6.48
CA GLY A 931 -12.61 5.27 7.87
C GLY A 931 -13.10 3.97 8.45
N ILE A 932 -12.90 3.89 9.76
CA ILE A 932 -13.04 2.67 10.54
C ILE A 932 -13.59 3.05 11.91
N ARG A 933 -14.23 2.11 12.60
CA ARG A 933 -14.64 2.34 14.00
C ARG A 933 -13.46 2.66 14.89
N ARG A 934 -13.62 3.62 15.81
CA ARG A 934 -12.52 4.09 16.67
C ARG A 934 -11.85 3.00 17.50
N GLU A 935 -12.61 2.00 17.95
CA GLU A 935 -12.11 0.91 18.81
C GLU A 935 -11.08 0.05 18.07
N LEU A 936 -11.16 0.01 16.74
CA LEU A 936 -10.26 -0.74 15.88
C LEU A 936 -9.21 0.17 15.21
N PHE A 937 -9.24 1.49 15.45
CA PHE A 937 -8.35 2.46 14.80
C PHE A 937 -6.89 2.09 14.96
N ASN A 938 -6.49 1.82 16.21
CA ASN A 938 -5.12 1.50 16.52
C ASN A 938 -4.65 0.22 15.82
N ALA A 939 -5.56 -0.74 15.61
CA ALA A 939 -5.25 -2.03 15.04
C ALA A 939 -5.13 -2.04 13.51
N VAL A 940 -5.84 -1.14 12.83
CA VAL A 940 -5.83 -1.09 11.36
C VAL A 940 -4.98 0.08 10.86
N CYS A 941 -5.18 1.27 11.42
CA CYS A 941 -4.59 2.51 10.94
C CYS A 941 -3.35 2.92 11.75
N GLY A 942 -3.26 2.49 13.01
CA GLY A 942 -2.24 2.94 13.96
C GLY A 942 -0.80 2.62 13.52
N GLY A 943 -0.60 1.52 12.80
CA GLY A 943 0.72 1.13 12.27
C GLY A 943 1.38 2.22 11.43
N CYS A 944 0.60 2.91 10.61
CA CYS A 944 1.04 4.04 9.80
C CYS A 944 0.80 5.38 10.50
N HIS A 945 -0.38 5.59 11.07
CA HIS A 945 -0.86 6.90 11.51
C HIS A 945 -0.67 7.22 13.00
N GLY A 946 -0.11 6.29 13.78
CA GLY A 946 -0.03 6.39 15.24
C GLY A 946 -1.36 6.06 15.91
N SER A 947 -1.36 5.80 17.22
CA SER A 947 -2.58 5.48 17.96
C SER A 947 -3.46 6.72 18.20
N VAL A 948 -4.69 6.49 18.63
CA VAL A 948 -5.62 7.54 19.06
C VAL A 948 -5.06 8.30 20.28
N SER A 949 -4.43 7.58 21.23
CA SER A 949 -3.83 8.17 22.44
C SER A 949 -2.54 8.92 22.15
N GLY A 950 -1.81 8.53 21.11
CA GLY A 950 -0.44 8.97 20.84
C GLY A 950 0.63 8.01 21.39
N ASN A 951 0.23 7.00 22.18
CA ASN A 951 1.13 5.98 22.71
C ASN A 951 1.39 4.88 21.68
N GLU A 952 2.65 4.53 21.48
CA GLU A 952 3.08 3.48 20.54
C GLU A 952 2.57 2.10 20.95
N LEU A 953 2.59 1.78 22.25
CA LEU A 953 2.12 0.50 22.78
C LEU A 953 0.65 0.20 22.51
N ASP A 954 -0.15 1.21 22.16
CA ASP A 954 -1.56 1.01 21.83
C ASP A 954 -1.76 0.58 20.37
N VAL A 955 -0.72 0.65 19.52
CA VAL A 955 -0.73 0.21 18.12
C VAL A 955 -0.54 -1.32 18.03
N VAL A 956 -1.64 -2.07 18.02
CA VAL A 956 -1.62 -3.54 18.19
C VAL A 956 -2.38 -4.25 17.08
N VAL A 957 -1.91 -5.42 16.62
CA VAL A 957 -2.67 -6.21 15.63
C VAL A 957 -3.77 -6.99 16.35
N THR A 958 -4.99 -7.00 15.82
CA THR A 958 -6.10 -7.81 16.35
C THR A 958 -6.77 -8.65 15.25
N PRO A 959 -7.07 -9.93 15.49
CA PRO A 959 -7.70 -10.81 14.50
C PRO A 959 -9.06 -10.30 13.98
N ASP A 960 -9.85 -9.67 14.86
CA ASP A 960 -11.21 -9.18 14.55
C ASP A 960 -11.24 -7.84 13.81
N ALA A 961 -10.08 -7.24 13.55
CA ALA A 961 -9.98 -5.91 12.96
C ALA A 961 -10.61 -5.83 11.56
N LEU A 962 -10.60 -6.90 10.77
CA LEU A 962 -11.08 -6.83 9.38
C LEU A 962 -12.57 -7.12 9.23
N THR A 963 -13.12 -8.01 10.05
CA THR A 963 -14.55 -8.35 10.03
C THR A 963 -15.39 -7.31 10.77
N GLY A 964 -14.89 -6.79 11.90
CA GLY A 964 -15.62 -5.84 12.74
C GLY A 964 -15.44 -4.35 12.40
N ALA A 965 -14.46 -3.96 11.56
CA ALA A 965 -14.14 -2.54 11.41
C ALA A 965 -15.17 -1.70 10.65
N SER A 966 -16.06 -2.36 9.90
CA SER A 966 -17.17 -1.69 9.20
C SER A 966 -18.52 -1.80 9.91
N GLU A 967 -18.64 -2.54 11.02
CA GLU A 967 -19.89 -2.60 11.81
C GLU A 967 -20.20 -1.24 12.41
N SER A 968 -21.46 -0.79 12.37
CA SER A 968 -21.95 0.40 13.06
C SER A 968 -23.48 0.47 13.01
N LEU A 969 -24.08 1.41 13.73
CA LEU A 969 -25.52 1.67 13.67
C LEU A 969 -25.99 2.13 12.28
N SER A 970 -25.12 2.75 11.46
CA SER A 970 -25.48 3.21 10.11
C SER A 970 -25.12 2.24 8.98
N LYS A 971 -24.49 1.09 9.28
CA LYS A 971 -24.07 0.14 8.23
C LYS A 971 -25.25 -0.36 7.39
N THR A 972 -26.34 -0.78 8.04
CA THR A 972 -27.54 -1.34 7.40
C THR A 972 -28.67 -0.32 7.22
N SER A 973 -28.50 0.92 7.70
CA SER A 973 -29.49 1.98 7.49
C SER A 973 -29.54 2.42 6.03
N SER A 974 -30.71 2.83 5.56
CA SER A 974 -30.84 3.53 4.28
C SER A 974 -30.01 4.82 4.29
N PRO A 975 -29.24 5.10 3.22
CA PRO A 975 -28.45 6.32 3.14
C PRO A 975 -29.35 7.57 3.16
N VAL A 976 -28.90 8.61 3.85
CA VAL A 976 -29.54 9.93 3.80
C VAL A 976 -29.23 10.57 2.44
N GLN A 977 -30.26 10.97 1.71
CA GLN A 977 -30.11 11.68 0.44
C GLN A 977 -29.61 13.10 0.67
N ILE A 978 -28.50 13.45 0.04
CA ILE A 978 -27.90 14.80 0.06
C ILE A 978 -28.11 15.42 -1.32
N ALA A 979 -28.72 16.61 -1.36
CA ALA A 979 -29.32 17.22 -2.54
C ALA A 979 -30.45 16.37 -3.18
N PRO A 980 -31.42 17.03 -3.87
CA PRO A 980 -32.50 16.34 -4.58
C PRO A 980 -32.04 15.30 -5.61
#